data_AF-A0A944IIZ1-F1
#
_entry.id   AF-A0A944IIZ1-F1
#
_cell.length_a   1.000
_cell.length_b   1.000
_cell.length_c   1.000
_cell.angle_alpha   90.00
_cell.angle_beta   90.00
_cell.angle_gamma   90.00
#
_symmetry.space_group_name_H-M   'P 1'
#
loop_
_entity.id
_entity.type
_entity.pdbx_description
1 polymer ?
#
loop_
_entity_poly.entity_id
_entity_poly.type
_entity_poly.pdbx_seq_one_letter_code
_entity_poly.pdbx_strand_id
1 'polypeptide(L)'
;MSRASDGYAPHPYTGGRSAVLRALAAWRMEWPGTPSVLVLTGNPGSGRSRLITGFLMLCDPEYRKRLPLDDLDPTTVPPDLPAPAVPAVAGLTAAQALWLLADHYGLDAGSTEEVYAELAALDRPVTVVVPDTDRAGPVRAAGEPARLVREVLTPLAATGNVRLLAEADRAAAGELAASLPPGTVRIVDLDDPEWADPDGLVLHAQAALSPDAGAPELPFTTDSAVRLALGAAIGRRAGGSPLVVELAVNCLLMAPEGFDPADDAWLPSSVGEALDLHARRLGADPGTLRSILAPLALAEGDGLPVQLWPRLVSAVAEQDMSRAVADGMRLAGPFLRPLEEGAGGDGERTLLRLLHPAVGDEIRAGLPDVRAAQTRIAMALLEAVPDQDWSKADPYVRDHLAGHTLEAGLLPQLLTDPALFVHADPVPLRAAVEAVPAESLGAPARTYLRTAPLLTRTEAPAVLRAALLETAFVEDGLPEYAEALHRLGLGLPWQTLWSLPVPGVSAVTVGSLPGAGGPAVPVAVLVVPAGTPGALPVGGPGTESGSAALVQGLVRPDDLGGAGPGLDLGLVRRPSEQERAEAPLGLSRGADYLRVWDRASGEVVAALISDTPFTAADLSPDGILLVASGRGVKALRILPAGPALAS
;
A
#
# COMPACT_ATOMS: atom_id res chain seq x y z
N MET A 1 29.78 26.55 -9.34
CA MET A 1 28.43 27.01 -9.74
C MET A 1 28.55 28.47 -10.17
N SER A 2 28.21 28.81 -11.41
CA SER A 2 28.22 30.21 -11.89
C SER A 2 27.01 30.95 -11.31
N ARG A 3 27.21 32.20 -10.85
CA ARG A 3 26.15 33.07 -10.33
C ARG A 3 25.08 33.33 -11.40
N ALA A 4 23.81 33.34 -11.00
CA ALA A 4 22.70 33.78 -11.86
C ALA A 4 22.76 35.31 -12.10
N SER A 5 21.89 35.84 -12.97
CA SER A 5 21.86 37.25 -13.39
C SER A 5 21.84 38.29 -12.26
N ASP A 6 21.37 37.89 -11.07
CA ASP A 6 21.22 38.74 -9.88
C ASP A 6 22.36 38.58 -8.85
N GLY A 7 23.39 37.79 -9.16
CA GLY A 7 24.59 37.62 -8.31
C GLY A 7 24.47 36.56 -7.21
N TYR A 8 23.29 35.98 -6.99
CA TYR A 8 23.07 34.87 -6.06
C TYR A 8 23.39 33.51 -6.69
N ALA A 9 23.77 32.55 -5.85
CA ALA A 9 23.90 31.15 -6.24
C ALA A 9 22.52 30.48 -6.32
N PRO A 10 22.29 29.55 -7.26
CA PRO A 10 21.09 28.73 -7.24
C PRO A 10 21.13 27.76 -6.06
N HIS A 11 19.94 27.35 -5.61
CA HIS A 11 19.83 26.36 -4.53
C HIS A 11 20.56 25.06 -4.92
N PRO A 12 21.44 24.50 -4.06
CA PRO A 12 22.35 23.41 -4.46
C PRO A 12 21.65 22.11 -4.86
N TYR A 13 20.46 21.84 -4.31
CA TYR A 13 19.67 20.66 -4.67
C TYR A 13 18.75 20.86 -5.89
N THR A 14 17.99 21.96 -5.97
CA THR A 14 17.05 22.20 -7.08
C THR A 14 17.75 22.75 -8.31
N GLY A 15 18.85 23.48 -8.15
CA GLY A 15 19.64 24.07 -9.24
C GLY A 15 19.00 25.30 -9.90
N GLY A 16 17.78 25.70 -9.50
CA GLY A 16 17.01 26.77 -10.14
C GLY A 16 15.60 26.93 -9.53
N ARG A 17 14.67 27.47 -10.33
CA ARG A 17 13.25 27.75 -9.98
C ARG A 17 13.07 28.79 -8.87
N SER A 18 13.92 29.83 -8.87
CA SER A 18 13.92 30.89 -7.84
C SER A 18 12.56 31.60 -7.71
N ALA A 19 11.81 31.79 -8.80
CA ALA A 19 10.47 32.37 -8.75
C ALA A 19 9.52 31.54 -7.88
N VAL A 20 9.53 30.21 -8.04
CA VAL A 20 8.69 29.31 -7.25
C VAL A 20 9.19 29.25 -5.80
N LEU A 21 10.50 29.13 -5.57
CA LEU A 21 11.06 29.15 -4.22
C LEU A 21 10.70 30.45 -3.46
N ARG A 22 10.70 31.61 -4.14
CA ARG A 22 10.19 32.87 -3.59
C ARG A 22 8.73 32.79 -3.18
N ALA A 23 7.87 32.21 -4.02
CA ALA A 23 6.46 32.04 -3.69
C ALA A 23 6.24 31.09 -2.49
N LEU A 24 7.01 29.99 -2.43
CA LEU A 24 6.95 29.04 -1.30
C LEU A 24 7.46 29.68 0.00
N ALA A 25 8.55 30.45 -0.06
CA ALA A 25 9.07 31.19 1.09
C ALA A 25 8.07 32.25 1.58
N ALA A 26 7.46 33.02 0.68
CA ALA A 26 6.43 34.01 1.01
C ALA A 26 5.20 33.36 1.65
N TRP A 27 4.77 32.21 1.13
CA TRP A 27 3.67 31.42 1.71
C TRP A 27 4.01 30.90 3.11
N ARG A 28 5.25 30.42 3.32
CA ARG A 28 5.72 29.95 4.63
C ARG A 28 5.85 31.09 5.64
N MET A 29 6.21 32.28 5.19
CA MET A 29 6.28 33.52 5.99
C MET A 29 4.91 34.11 6.33
N GLU A 30 3.83 33.57 5.76
CA GLU A 30 2.47 34.09 5.93
C GLU A 30 2.31 35.56 5.49
N TRP A 31 3.01 35.95 4.41
CA TRP A 31 2.93 37.32 3.92
C TRP A 31 1.49 37.71 3.56
N PRO A 32 1.08 38.98 3.81
CA PRO A 32 -0.27 39.45 3.48
C PRO A 32 -0.63 39.18 2.02
N GLY A 33 -1.81 38.59 1.79
CA GLY A 33 -2.28 38.23 0.45
C GLY A 33 -1.78 36.90 -0.08
N THR A 34 -0.99 36.14 0.69
CA THR A 34 -0.68 34.74 0.35
C THR A 34 -1.88 33.84 0.64
N PRO A 35 -2.21 32.90 -0.25
CA PRO A 35 -3.27 31.91 -0.02
C PRO A 35 -2.89 30.97 1.12
N SER A 36 -3.86 30.33 1.78
CA SER A 36 -3.58 29.26 2.73
C SER A 36 -3.09 27.99 2.02
N VAL A 37 -3.52 27.79 0.76
CA VAL A 37 -3.23 26.58 -0.01
C VAL A 37 -2.45 26.90 -1.29
N LEU A 38 -1.34 26.18 -1.48
CA LEU A 38 -0.58 26.14 -2.73
C LEU A 38 -0.66 24.75 -3.34
N VAL A 39 -0.99 24.68 -4.63
CA VAL A 39 -0.95 23.42 -5.39
C VAL A 39 0.08 23.55 -6.50
N LEU A 40 1.12 22.72 -6.45
CA LEU A 40 2.13 22.60 -7.50
C LEU A 40 1.63 21.64 -8.58
N THR A 41 1.57 22.11 -9.81
CA THR A 41 1.19 21.31 -10.98
C THR A 41 2.18 21.49 -12.11
N GLY A 42 2.06 20.67 -13.14
CA GLY A 42 2.98 20.66 -14.29
C GLY A 42 2.94 19.33 -15.01
N ASN A 43 3.59 19.29 -16.16
CA ASN A 43 3.79 18.10 -16.97
C ASN A 43 4.61 17.07 -16.17
N PRO A 44 4.43 15.77 -16.44
CA PRO A 44 5.26 14.72 -15.86
C PRO A 44 6.76 15.02 -16.11
N GLY A 45 7.57 14.95 -15.05
CA GLY A 45 9.00 15.25 -15.12
C GLY A 45 9.38 16.74 -15.06
N SER A 46 8.42 17.64 -14.79
CA SER A 46 8.66 19.09 -14.57
C SER A 46 9.49 19.41 -13.32
N GLY A 47 9.68 18.42 -12.42
CA GLY A 47 10.52 18.55 -11.23
C GLY A 47 9.78 18.95 -9.94
N ARG A 48 8.45 18.76 -9.88
CA ARG A 48 7.61 19.04 -8.68
C ARG A 48 8.20 18.44 -7.40
N SER A 49 8.40 17.12 -7.34
CA SER A 49 8.95 16.43 -6.17
C SER A 49 10.33 16.95 -5.77
N ARG A 50 11.22 17.20 -6.76
CA ARG A 50 12.57 17.74 -6.51
C ARG A 50 12.50 19.16 -5.93
N LEU A 51 11.59 19.99 -6.41
CA LEU A 51 11.38 21.36 -5.94
C LEU A 51 10.82 21.39 -4.51
N ILE A 52 9.80 20.58 -4.22
CA ILE A 52 9.25 20.43 -2.87
C ILE A 52 10.33 19.93 -1.92
N THR A 53 11.10 18.92 -2.32
CA THR A 53 12.22 18.39 -1.51
C THR A 53 13.25 19.47 -1.20
N GLY A 54 13.67 20.27 -2.19
CA GLY A 54 14.59 21.39 -1.96
C GLY A 54 14.02 22.46 -1.03
N PHE A 55 12.74 22.79 -1.15
CA PHE A 55 12.06 23.68 -0.22
C PHE A 55 12.01 23.11 1.21
N LEU A 56 11.73 21.81 1.36
CA LEU A 56 11.73 21.13 2.66
C LEU A 56 13.13 21.10 3.29
N MET A 57 14.19 20.94 2.49
CA MET A 57 15.58 21.04 2.99
C MET A 57 15.90 22.42 3.57
N LEU A 58 15.26 23.49 3.09
CA LEU A 58 15.40 24.84 3.66
C LEU A 58 14.59 25.02 4.95
N CYS A 59 13.51 24.24 5.13
CA CYS A 59 12.64 24.28 6.31
C CYS A 59 13.13 23.36 7.44
N ASP A 60 13.83 22.28 7.11
CA ASP A 60 14.34 21.32 8.08
C ASP A 60 15.60 21.86 8.77
N PRO A 61 15.63 21.95 10.12
CA PRO A 61 16.77 22.52 10.84
C PRO A 61 18.12 21.82 10.62
N GLU A 62 18.13 20.51 10.37
CA GLU A 62 19.36 19.73 10.19
C GLU A 62 19.90 19.85 8.77
N TYR A 63 19.03 19.84 7.76
CA TYR A 63 19.44 20.10 6.37
C TYR A 63 19.82 21.57 6.15
N ARG A 64 19.05 22.50 6.73
CA ARG A 64 19.27 23.95 6.59
C ARG A 64 20.67 24.37 7.01
N LYS A 65 21.23 23.79 8.08
CA LYS A 65 22.61 24.07 8.55
C LYS A 65 23.71 23.67 7.56
N ARG A 66 23.41 22.76 6.63
CA ARG A 66 24.36 22.24 5.63
C ARG A 66 24.32 23.04 4.32
N LEU A 67 23.34 23.92 4.17
CA LEU A 67 23.16 24.74 2.97
C LEU A 67 23.91 26.07 3.08
N PRO A 68 24.52 26.56 2.00
CA PRO A 68 25.22 27.85 1.97
C PRO A 68 24.19 29.00 1.88
N LEU A 69 23.44 29.25 2.95
CA LEU A 69 22.31 30.21 2.92
C LEU A 69 22.74 31.64 2.57
N ASP A 70 23.95 32.06 2.95
CA ASP A 70 24.49 33.39 2.66
C ASP A 70 24.73 33.64 1.17
N ASP A 71 24.86 32.57 0.37
CA ASP A 71 25.04 32.65 -1.08
C ASP A 71 23.69 32.64 -1.83
N LEU A 72 22.59 32.28 -1.17
CA LEU A 72 21.25 32.20 -1.75
C LEU A 72 20.55 33.56 -1.74
N ASP A 73 19.60 33.75 -2.67
CA ASP A 73 18.68 34.88 -2.63
C ASP A 73 17.85 34.83 -1.34
N PRO A 74 17.94 35.81 -0.42
CA PRO A 74 17.22 35.80 0.85
C PRO A 74 15.70 35.68 0.70
N THR A 75 15.15 36.10 -0.44
CA THR A 75 13.71 36.01 -0.71
C THR A 75 13.25 34.59 -1.07
N THR A 76 14.18 33.68 -1.38
CA THR A 76 13.92 32.25 -1.61
C THR A 76 14.04 31.41 -0.34
N VAL A 77 14.53 32.00 0.75
CA VAL A 77 14.82 31.30 2.01
C VAL A 77 13.62 31.46 2.96
N PRO A 78 12.91 30.36 3.31
CA PRO A 78 11.84 30.39 4.31
C PRO A 78 12.37 30.75 5.71
N PRO A 79 11.49 31.23 6.61
CA PRO A 79 11.86 31.57 7.99
C PRO A 79 12.27 30.33 8.76
N ASP A 80 13.04 30.56 9.83
CA ASP A 80 13.40 29.52 10.79
C ASP A 80 12.20 29.22 11.71
N LEU A 81 11.30 28.38 11.20
CA LEU A 81 10.11 27.86 11.89
C LEU A 81 10.23 26.34 12.03
N PRO A 82 9.45 25.70 12.93
CA PRO A 82 9.37 24.25 12.97
C PRO A 82 9.09 23.65 11.58
N ALA A 83 9.71 22.50 11.28
CA ALA A 83 9.49 21.82 10.02
C ALA A 83 7.99 21.50 9.82
N PRO A 84 7.47 21.62 8.58
CA PRO A 84 6.08 21.25 8.30
C PRO A 84 5.87 19.73 8.47
N ALA A 85 4.62 19.32 8.69
CA ALA A 85 4.26 17.90 8.61
C ALA A 85 4.34 17.43 7.16
N VAL A 86 5.00 16.31 6.91
CA VAL A 86 5.18 15.73 5.58
C VAL A 86 4.77 14.25 5.61
N PRO A 87 3.48 13.93 5.42
CA PRO A 87 3.05 12.55 5.36
C PRO A 87 3.63 11.89 4.10
N ALA A 88 4.35 10.77 4.27
CA ALA A 88 4.89 10.01 3.16
C ALA A 88 3.76 9.19 2.50
N VAL A 89 3.11 9.75 1.48
CA VAL A 89 1.91 9.15 0.88
C VAL A 89 2.18 8.01 -0.11
N ALA A 90 3.43 7.85 -0.54
CA ALA A 90 3.79 6.81 -1.52
C ALA A 90 3.42 5.41 -1.02
N GLY A 91 2.64 4.67 -1.80
CA GLY A 91 2.18 3.33 -1.41
C GLY A 91 1.07 3.31 -0.35
N LEU A 92 0.68 4.46 0.21
CA LEU A 92 -0.34 4.55 1.26
C LEU A 92 -1.70 4.95 0.71
N THR A 93 -2.75 4.40 1.31
CA THR A 93 -4.12 4.88 1.10
C THR A 93 -4.32 6.29 1.65
N ALA A 94 -5.31 7.00 1.14
CA ALA A 94 -5.74 8.32 1.59
C ALA A 94 -6.03 8.31 3.10
N ALA A 95 -6.72 7.28 3.60
CA ALA A 95 -6.98 7.12 5.03
C ALA A 95 -5.68 6.98 5.84
N GLN A 96 -4.73 6.15 5.40
CA GLN A 96 -3.43 5.99 6.07
C GLN A 96 -2.63 7.31 6.08
N ALA A 97 -2.63 8.05 4.96
CA ALA A 97 -1.98 9.35 4.88
C ALA A 97 -2.55 10.37 5.89
N LEU A 98 -3.88 10.35 6.10
CA LEU A 98 -4.53 11.19 7.11
C LEU A 98 -4.16 10.75 8.54
N TRP A 99 -4.10 9.44 8.80
CA TRP A 99 -3.68 8.93 10.11
C TRP A 99 -2.22 9.25 10.44
N LEU A 100 -1.31 9.33 9.45
CA LEU A 100 0.05 9.83 9.67
C LEU A 100 0.05 11.29 10.16
N LEU A 101 -0.88 12.11 9.69
CA LEU A 101 -1.02 13.49 10.18
C LEU A 101 -1.57 13.51 11.61
N ALA A 102 -2.56 12.66 11.91
CA ALA A 102 -3.11 12.54 13.26
C ALA A 102 -2.03 12.13 14.26
N ASP A 103 -1.20 11.13 13.91
CA ASP A 103 -0.06 10.70 14.73
C ASP A 103 0.99 11.80 14.89
N HIS A 104 1.37 12.48 13.81
CA HIS A 104 2.34 13.58 13.84
C HIS A 104 1.93 14.72 14.79
N TYR A 105 0.63 15.04 14.84
CA TYR A 105 0.10 16.09 15.72
C TYR A 105 -0.39 15.57 17.08
N GLY A 106 -0.35 14.26 17.33
CA GLY A 106 -0.81 13.65 18.57
C GLY A 106 -2.30 13.85 18.83
N LEU A 107 -3.14 13.69 17.80
CA LEU A 107 -4.58 13.88 17.88
C LEU A 107 -5.26 12.64 18.45
N ASP A 108 -6.17 12.82 19.41
CA ASP A 108 -6.98 11.75 20.02
C ASP A 108 -8.23 11.42 19.16
N ALA A 109 -8.05 11.25 17.85
CA ALA A 109 -9.14 10.95 16.91
C ALA A 109 -9.44 9.45 16.84
N GLY A 110 -10.72 9.08 16.86
CA GLY A 110 -11.24 7.72 16.63
C GLY A 110 -11.78 7.49 15.21
N SER A 111 -11.98 8.55 14.43
CA SER A 111 -12.38 8.48 13.02
C SER A 111 -11.65 9.50 12.14
N THR A 112 -11.73 9.33 10.81
CA THR A 112 -11.14 10.27 9.85
C THR A 112 -11.79 11.66 9.91
N GLU A 113 -13.08 11.74 10.23
CA GLU A 113 -13.80 13.01 10.41
C GLU A 113 -13.33 13.76 11.67
N GLU A 114 -13.07 13.02 12.75
CA GLU A 114 -12.56 13.57 14.00
C GLU A 114 -11.15 14.17 13.82
N VAL A 115 -10.30 13.59 12.95
CA VAL A 115 -8.98 14.18 12.62
C VAL A 115 -9.11 15.63 12.14
N TYR A 116 -10.06 15.92 11.24
CA TYR A 116 -10.26 17.29 10.75
C TYR A 116 -10.78 18.24 11.84
N ALA A 117 -11.69 17.76 12.69
CA ALA A 117 -12.22 18.55 13.80
C ALA A 117 -11.13 18.91 14.82
N GLU A 118 -10.29 17.94 15.19
CA GLU A 118 -9.16 18.13 16.11
C GLU A 118 -8.11 19.07 15.52
N LEU A 119 -7.77 18.94 14.23
CA LEU A 119 -6.88 19.90 13.55
C LEU A 119 -7.44 21.33 13.56
N ALA A 120 -8.75 21.48 13.35
CA ALA A 120 -9.43 22.78 13.40
C ALA A 120 -9.47 23.38 14.81
N ALA A 121 -9.37 22.56 15.86
CA ALA A 121 -9.39 22.99 17.25
C ALA A 121 -8.02 23.46 17.77
N LEU A 122 -6.93 23.21 17.04
CA LEU A 122 -5.59 23.65 17.43
C LEU A 122 -5.48 25.19 17.46
N ASP A 123 -4.93 25.76 18.54
CA ASP A 123 -4.77 27.22 18.72
C ASP A 123 -3.71 27.87 17.80
N ARG A 124 -3.16 27.14 16.84
CA ARG A 124 -2.11 27.62 15.93
C ARG A 124 -2.30 27.09 14.51
N PRO A 125 -1.88 27.85 13.48
CA PRO A 125 -1.79 27.33 12.13
C PRO A 125 -0.85 26.12 12.07
N VAL A 126 -1.28 25.06 11.40
CA VAL A 126 -0.48 23.88 11.10
C VAL A 126 -0.08 23.89 9.62
N THR A 127 1.17 23.58 9.33
CA THR A 127 1.69 23.57 7.96
C THR A 127 1.89 22.14 7.52
N VAL A 128 1.21 21.76 6.46
CA VAL A 128 1.23 20.41 5.88
C VAL A 128 1.76 20.50 4.45
N VAL A 129 2.74 19.66 4.13
CA VAL A 129 3.31 19.54 2.79
C VAL A 129 3.12 18.10 2.31
N VAL A 130 2.37 17.89 1.25
CA VAL A 130 2.07 16.56 0.70
C VAL A 130 2.73 16.39 -0.67
N PRO A 131 3.97 15.88 -0.74
CA PRO A 131 4.64 15.55 -2.00
C PRO A 131 4.12 14.23 -2.59
N ASP A 132 4.54 13.92 -3.82
CA ASP A 132 4.38 12.62 -4.48
C ASP A 132 2.95 12.04 -4.48
N THR A 133 1.95 12.92 -4.65
CA THR A 133 0.52 12.53 -4.61
C THR A 133 0.14 11.54 -5.70
N ASP A 134 0.85 11.56 -6.83
CA ASP A 134 0.68 10.63 -7.95
C ASP A 134 1.16 9.22 -7.62
N ARG A 135 1.93 9.06 -6.53
CA ARG A 135 2.43 7.78 -6.02
C ARG A 135 1.59 7.21 -4.87
N ALA A 136 0.47 7.85 -4.53
CA ALA A 136 -0.43 7.36 -3.50
C ALA A 136 -1.05 6.01 -3.89
N GLY A 137 -1.29 5.19 -2.86
CA GLY A 137 -1.94 3.90 -2.97
C GLY A 137 -1.00 2.72 -3.19
N PRO A 138 -1.31 1.55 -2.62
CA PRO A 138 -0.50 0.34 -2.77
C PRO A 138 -0.75 -0.38 -4.10
N VAL A 139 -1.79 0.01 -4.86
CA VAL A 139 -2.19 -0.59 -6.13
C VAL A 139 -2.47 0.52 -7.14
N ARG A 140 -1.74 0.54 -8.25
CA ARG A 140 -1.83 1.65 -9.22
C ARG A 140 -3.23 1.82 -9.79
N ALA A 141 -3.90 0.72 -10.11
CA ALA A 141 -5.22 0.74 -10.73
C ALA A 141 -6.39 1.04 -9.76
N ALA A 142 -6.12 1.22 -8.46
CA ALA A 142 -7.15 1.52 -7.47
C ALA A 142 -7.62 2.99 -7.45
N GLY A 143 -6.94 3.89 -8.18
CA GLY A 143 -7.35 5.30 -8.29
C GLY A 143 -7.07 6.14 -7.03
N GLU A 144 -6.14 5.69 -6.19
CA GLU A 144 -5.86 6.32 -4.90
C GLU A 144 -5.39 7.78 -4.97
N PRO A 145 -4.58 8.24 -5.96
CA PRO A 145 -4.21 9.65 -6.07
C PRO A 145 -5.42 10.60 -6.14
N ALA A 146 -6.45 10.25 -6.91
CA ALA A 146 -7.67 11.03 -7.00
C ALA A 146 -8.45 11.02 -5.66
N ARG A 147 -8.46 9.86 -4.97
CA ARG A 147 -9.05 9.75 -3.64
C ARG A 147 -8.31 10.57 -2.62
N LEU A 148 -6.97 10.59 -2.63
CA LEU A 148 -6.16 11.44 -1.73
C LEU A 148 -6.51 12.92 -1.91
N VAL A 149 -6.64 13.39 -3.16
CA VAL A 149 -7.03 14.79 -3.43
C VAL A 149 -8.43 15.09 -2.88
N ARG A 150 -9.41 14.23 -3.17
CA ARG A 150 -10.82 14.44 -2.81
C ARG A 150 -11.12 14.22 -1.33
N GLU A 151 -10.59 13.15 -0.75
CA GLU A 151 -10.92 12.67 0.60
C GLU A 151 -9.98 13.22 1.67
N VAL A 152 -8.81 13.76 1.29
CA VAL A 152 -7.80 14.30 2.24
C VAL A 152 -7.39 15.74 1.92
N LEU A 153 -6.83 16.01 0.75
CA LEU A 153 -6.28 17.34 0.46
C LEU A 153 -7.36 18.42 0.42
N THR A 154 -8.53 18.12 -0.14
CA THR A 154 -9.65 19.07 -0.20
C THR A 154 -10.24 19.37 1.19
N PRO A 155 -10.53 18.37 2.05
CA PRO A 155 -10.91 18.63 3.45
C PRO A 155 -9.84 19.35 4.27
N LEU A 156 -8.56 19.00 4.12
CA LEU A 156 -7.46 19.72 4.76
C LEU A 156 -7.41 21.18 4.33
N ALA A 157 -7.54 21.44 3.03
CA ALA A 157 -7.56 22.78 2.46
C ALA A 157 -8.77 23.62 2.93
N ALA A 158 -9.90 22.97 3.25
CA ALA A 158 -11.08 23.62 3.84
C ALA A 158 -10.93 23.89 5.35
N THR A 159 -9.96 23.28 6.01
CA THR A 159 -9.73 23.43 7.45
C THR A 159 -8.98 24.73 7.72
N GLY A 160 -9.64 25.70 8.38
CA GLY A 160 -9.14 27.09 8.49
C GLY A 160 -7.76 27.25 9.13
N ASN A 161 -7.35 26.32 10.00
CA ASN A 161 -6.03 26.33 10.64
C ASN A 161 -4.94 25.62 9.83
N VAL A 162 -5.25 25.04 8.68
CA VAL A 162 -4.28 24.31 7.85
C VAL A 162 -3.73 25.23 6.75
N ARG A 163 -2.40 25.30 6.66
CA ARG A 163 -1.69 25.79 5.48
C ARG A 163 -1.16 24.59 4.71
N LEU A 164 -1.68 24.38 3.50
CA LEU A 164 -1.37 23.20 2.69
C LEU A 164 -0.49 23.56 1.49
N LEU A 165 0.59 22.82 1.30
CA LEU A 165 1.32 22.73 0.03
C LEU A 165 1.19 21.30 -0.48
N ALA A 166 0.59 21.10 -1.63
CA ALA A 166 0.49 19.78 -2.23
C ALA A 166 0.91 19.83 -3.69
N GLU A 167 1.32 18.69 -4.24
CA GLU A 167 1.31 18.52 -5.69
C GLU A 167 0.00 17.88 -6.16
N ALA A 168 -0.36 18.11 -7.42
CA ALA A 168 -1.46 17.43 -8.08
C ALA A 168 -1.28 17.55 -9.60
N ASP A 169 -1.90 16.66 -10.38
CA ASP A 169 -2.08 16.93 -11.80
C ASP A 169 -3.02 18.13 -12.03
N ARG A 170 -3.08 18.65 -13.26
CA ARG A 170 -3.83 19.87 -13.58
C ARG A 170 -5.34 19.71 -13.35
N ALA A 171 -5.89 18.54 -13.63
CA ALA A 171 -7.31 18.29 -13.47
C ALA A 171 -7.69 18.28 -11.98
N ALA A 172 -6.95 17.52 -11.18
CA ALA A 172 -7.12 17.43 -9.73
C ALA A 172 -6.86 18.78 -9.04
N ALA A 173 -5.85 19.55 -9.47
CA ALA A 173 -5.59 20.91 -8.97
C ALA A 173 -6.77 21.85 -9.26
N GLY A 174 -7.35 21.77 -10.46
CA GLY A 174 -8.53 22.53 -10.84
C GLY A 174 -9.77 22.16 -10.03
N GLU A 175 -10.01 20.86 -9.80
CA GLU A 175 -11.10 20.36 -8.97
C GLU A 175 -11.00 20.85 -7.52
N LEU A 176 -9.81 20.75 -6.91
CA LEU A 176 -9.55 21.24 -5.57
C LEU A 176 -9.80 22.75 -5.47
N ALA A 177 -9.28 23.53 -6.42
CA ALA A 177 -9.47 24.98 -6.43
C ALA A 177 -10.94 25.39 -6.63
N ALA A 178 -11.68 24.67 -7.48
CA ALA A 178 -13.10 24.93 -7.72
C ALA A 178 -14.00 24.57 -6.52
N SER A 179 -13.54 23.67 -5.65
CA SER A 179 -14.27 23.20 -4.47
C SER A 179 -14.16 24.14 -3.26
N LEU A 180 -13.33 25.19 -3.35
CA LEU A 180 -13.00 26.08 -2.23
C LEU A 180 -13.31 27.55 -2.54
N PRO A 181 -13.48 28.41 -1.52
CA PRO A 181 -13.73 29.83 -1.73
C PRO A 181 -12.62 30.51 -2.55
N PRO A 182 -12.94 31.48 -3.43
CA PRO A 182 -11.95 32.20 -4.22
C PRO A 182 -10.86 32.84 -3.35
N GLY A 183 -9.60 32.69 -3.76
CA GLY A 183 -8.44 33.20 -3.03
C GLY A 183 -7.87 32.26 -1.97
N THR A 184 -8.56 31.16 -1.63
CA THR A 184 -8.04 30.11 -0.72
C THR A 184 -6.86 29.37 -1.33
N VAL A 185 -6.92 29.11 -2.63
CA VAL A 185 -5.97 28.27 -3.37
C VAL A 185 -5.26 29.07 -4.45
N ARG A 186 -3.94 28.88 -4.59
CA ARG A 186 -3.18 29.29 -5.79
C ARG A 186 -2.53 28.07 -6.41
N ILE A 187 -2.81 27.87 -7.69
CA ILE A 187 -2.15 26.87 -8.52
C ILE A 187 -0.85 27.48 -9.06
N VAL A 188 0.25 26.76 -8.91
CA VAL A 188 1.57 27.11 -9.45
C VAL A 188 1.92 26.05 -10.49
N ASP A 189 1.69 26.38 -11.75
CA ASP A 189 2.02 25.50 -12.88
C ASP A 189 3.47 25.70 -13.30
N LEU A 190 4.29 24.66 -13.15
CA LEU A 190 5.72 24.71 -13.44
C LEU A 190 6.02 24.83 -14.94
N ASP A 191 5.05 24.67 -15.83
CA ASP A 191 5.25 24.89 -17.27
C ASP A 191 4.87 26.31 -17.71
N ASP A 192 4.21 27.09 -16.85
CA ASP A 192 3.89 28.48 -17.18
C ASP A 192 5.18 29.35 -17.21
N PRO A 193 5.31 30.29 -18.16
CA PRO A 193 6.50 31.13 -18.29
C PRO A 193 6.87 31.94 -17.03
N GLU A 194 5.90 32.24 -16.16
CA GLU A 194 6.15 32.91 -14.86
C GLU A 194 6.99 32.04 -13.90
N TRP A 195 6.82 30.72 -13.97
CA TRP A 195 7.42 29.76 -13.06
C TRP A 195 8.53 28.91 -13.69
N ALA A 196 8.56 28.84 -15.02
CA ALA A 196 9.58 28.18 -15.83
C ALA A 196 10.99 28.73 -15.53
N ASP A 197 12.00 27.88 -15.67
CA ASP A 197 13.41 28.29 -15.53
C ASP A 197 14.27 27.66 -16.65
N PRO A 198 14.22 28.23 -17.87
CA PRO A 198 14.99 27.73 -19.01
C PRO A 198 16.51 27.78 -18.78
N ASP A 199 17.00 28.83 -18.10
CA ASP A 199 18.42 28.99 -17.80
C ASP A 199 18.90 27.93 -16.80
N GLY A 200 18.06 27.60 -15.81
CA GLY A 200 18.29 26.48 -14.89
C GLY A 200 18.44 25.14 -15.60
N LEU A 201 17.72 24.89 -16.70
CA LEU A 201 17.87 23.65 -17.49
C LEU A 201 19.22 23.58 -18.21
N VAL A 202 19.71 24.71 -18.73
CA VAL A 202 21.04 24.80 -19.33
C VAL A 202 22.11 24.50 -18.29
N LEU A 203 22.02 25.12 -17.11
CA LEU A 203 22.96 24.88 -16.01
C LEU A 203 22.91 23.42 -15.53
N HIS A 204 21.71 22.83 -15.46
CA HIS A 204 21.53 21.41 -15.11
C HIS A 204 22.25 20.50 -16.11
N ALA A 205 22.04 20.70 -17.42
CA ALA A 205 22.69 19.90 -18.45
C ALA A 205 24.22 20.04 -18.40
N GLN A 206 24.73 21.25 -18.25
CA GLN A 206 26.18 21.51 -18.16
C GLN A 206 26.81 20.87 -16.92
N ALA A 207 26.10 20.89 -15.79
CA ALA A 207 26.55 20.24 -14.55
C ALA A 207 26.56 18.72 -14.71
N ALA A 208 25.51 18.13 -15.27
CA ALA A 208 25.39 16.69 -15.47
C ALA A 208 26.41 16.12 -16.47
N LEU A 209 26.89 16.93 -17.42
CA LEU A 209 27.97 16.58 -18.35
C LEU A 209 29.39 16.79 -17.76
N SER A 210 29.52 17.32 -16.55
CA SER A 210 30.82 17.64 -15.96
C SER A 210 31.49 16.40 -15.36
N PRO A 211 32.78 16.14 -15.63
CA PRO A 211 33.54 15.08 -14.95
C PRO A 211 33.55 15.23 -13.43
N ASP A 212 33.54 16.48 -12.91
CA ASP A 212 33.45 16.77 -11.47
C ASP A 212 32.15 16.26 -10.84
N ALA A 213 31.09 16.09 -11.66
CA ALA A 213 29.81 15.54 -11.25
C ALA A 213 29.69 14.03 -11.49
N GLY A 214 30.79 13.37 -11.89
CA GLY A 214 30.86 11.93 -12.12
C GLY A 214 30.63 11.50 -13.58
N ALA A 215 30.54 12.44 -14.53
CA ALA A 215 30.47 12.08 -15.95
C ALA A 215 31.79 11.39 -16.39
N PRO A 216 31.74 10.31 -17.19
CA PRO A 216 32.95 9.69 -17.73
C PRO A 216 33.75 10.66 -18.60
N GLU A 217 35.07 10.49 -18.65
CA GLU A 217 35.96 11.32 -19.46
C GLU A 217 35.77 11.04 -20.96
N LEU A 218 34.88 11.81 -21.58
CA LEU A 218 34.56 11.81 -23.01
C LEU A 218 34.93 13.15 -23.65
N PRO A 219 35.18 13.23 -24.98
CA PRO A 219 35.57 14.48 -25.65
C PRO A 219 34.62 15.66 -25.38
N PHE A 220 33.30 15.41 -25.35
CA PHE A 220 32.28 16.43 -25.09
C PHE A 220 32.02 16.70 -23.58
N THR A 221 32.74 16.02 -22.69
CA THR A 221 32.68 16.24 -21.23
C THR A 221 33.94 16.92 -20.70
N THR A 222 35.11 16.64 -21.27
CA THR A 222 36.39 17.21 -20.81
C THR A 222 36.68 18.57 -21.44
N ASP A 223 36.35 18.77 -22.73
CA ASP A 223 36.44 20.07 -23.37
C ASP A 223 35.33 20.99 -22.84
N SER A 224 35.72 22.02 -22.08
CA SER A 224 34.78 22.95 -21.47
C SER A 224 33.95 23.74 -22.48
N ALA A 225 34.48 24.09 -23.65
CA ALA A 225 33.74 24.86 -24.63
C ALA A 225 32.66 23.99 -25.28
N VAL A 226 33.02 22.76 -25.65
CA VAL A 226 32.07 21.78 -26.21
C VAL A 226 31.01 21.41 -25.19
N ARG A 227 31.40 21.12 -23.94
CA ARG A 227 30.48 20.79 -22.85
C ARG A 227 29.45 21.90 -22.60
N LEU A 228 29.91 23.15 -22.53
CA LEU A 228 29.03 24.30 -22.29
C LEU A 228 28.05 24.51 -23.45
N ALA A 229 28.52 24.37 -24.70
CA ALA A 229 27.69 24.49 -25.89
C ALA A 229 26.64 23.37 -25.98
N LEU A 230 27.04 22.11 -25.76
CA LEU A 230 26.15 20.95 -25.74
C LEU A 230 25.11 21.06 -24.62
N GLY A 231 25.53 21.43 -23.41
CA GLY A 231 24.60 21.64 -22.30
C GLY A 231 23.59 22.76 -22.58
N ALA A 232 24.00 23.84 -23.27
CA ALA A 232 23.09 24.87 -23.71
C ALA A 232 22.10 24.37 -24.79
N ALA A 233 22.54 23.53 -25.73
CA ALA A 233 21.67 22.92 -26.73
C ALA A 233 20.64 21.98 -26.09
N ILE A 234 21.06 21.11 -25.17
CA ILE A 234 20.17 20.22 -24.41
C ILE A 234 19.13 21.02 -23.63
N GLY A 235 19.57 22.02 -22.85
CA GLY A 235 18.67 22.86 -22.05
C GLY A 235 17.61 23.57 -22.89
N ARG A 236 17.99 24.10 -24.07
CA ARG A 236 17.03 24.71 -25.02
C ARG A 236 16.04 23.68 -25.59
N ARG A 237 16.52 22.50 -26.00
CA ARG A 237 15.69 21.47 -26.62
C ARG A 237 14.72 20.84 -25.64
N ALA A 238 15.08 20.70 -24.37
CA ALA A 238 14.28 20.06 -23.33
C ALA A 238 12.93 20.75 -23.00
N GLY A 239 12.67 21.95 -23.54
CA GLY A 239 11.32 22.52 -23.60
C GLY A 239 10.63 22.75 -22.26
N GLY A 240 11.39 22.93 -21.17
CA GLY A 240 10.86 23.13 -19.82
C GLY A 240 10.99 21.93 -18.87
N SER A 241 11.43 20.76 -19.37
CA SER A 241 11.47 19.51 -18.59
C SER A 241 12.88 19.15 -18.10
N PRO A 242 13.15 19.21 -16.78
CA PRO A 242 14.38 18.67 -16.19
C PRO A 242 14.60 17.18 -16.49
N LEU A 243 13.52 16.39 -16.62
CA LEU A 243 13.63 14.97 -16.97
C LEU A 243 14.17 14.78 -18.38
N VAL A 244 13.76 15.59 -19.36
CA VAL A 244 14.28 15.47 -20.73
C VAL A 244 15.78 15.79 -20.77
N VAL A 245 16.24 16.73 -19.95
CA VAL A 245 17.69 16.98 -19.76
C VAL A 245 18.39 15.73 -19.21
N GLU A 246 17.86 15.12 -18.15
CA GLU A 246 18.44 13.92 -17.54
C GLU A 246 18.49 12.74 -18.53
N LEU A 247 17.40 12.49 -19.25
CA LEU A 247 17.33 11.42 -20.25
C LEU A 247 18.29 11.67 -21.42
N ALA A 248 18.38 12.91 -21.92
CA ALA A 248 19.34 13.27 -22.96
C ALA A 248 20.78 12.99 -22.51
N VAL A 249 21.16 13.47 -21.33
CA VAL A 249 22.50 13.26 -20.77
C VAL A 249 22.77 11.77 -20.55
N ASN A 250 21.87 11.02 -19.91
CA ASN A 250 22.05 9.59 -19.66
C ASN A 250 22.20 8.80 -20.97
N CYS A 251 21.37 9.11 -21.99
CA CYS A 251 21.47 8.48 -23.30
C CYS A 251 22.81 8.73 -23.99
N LEU A 252 23.39 9.93 -23.84
CA LEU A 252 24.68 10.28 -24.42
C LEU A 252 25.85 9.64 -23.65
N LEU A 253 25.81 9.65 -22.32
CA LEU A 253 26.88 9.10 -21.48
C LEU A 253 26.96 7.58 -21.56
N MET A 254 25.83 6.87 -21.62
CA MET A 254 25.82 5.40 -21.70
C MET A 254 26.17 4.84 -23.07
N ALA A 255 26.00 5.61 -24.14
CA ALA A 255 26.36 5.21 -25.48
C ALA A 255 26.96 6.40 -26.24
N PRO A 256 28.22 6.79 -26.00
CA PRO A 256 28.79 7.98 -26.62
C PRO A 256 29.21 7.79 -28.09
N GLU A 257 29.21 6.55 -28.60
CA GLU A 257 29.79 6.23 -29.90
C GLU A 257 29.01 6.87 -31.06
N GLY A 258 29.74 7.51 -31.98
CA GLY A 258 29.18 8.10 -33.19
C GLY A 258 28.32 9.35 -32.99
N PHE A 259 28.27 9.90 -31.78
CA PHE A 259 27.55 11.16 -31.49
C PHE A 259 28.42 12.37 -31.83
N ASP A 260 27.87 13.29 -32.64
CA ASP A 260 28.44 14.62 -32.87
C ASP A 260 27.79 15.65 -31.92
N PRO A 261 28.54 16.23 -30.96
CA PRO A 261 27.99 17.20 -30.02
C PRO A 261 27.53 18.53 -30.65
N ALA A 262 27.85 18.77 -31.92
CA ALA A 262 27.36 19.92 -32.68
C ALA A 262 26.02 19.67 -33.40
N ASP A 263 25.54 18.42 -33.45
CA ASP A 263 24.31 18.04 -34.13
C ASP A 263 23.10 18.01 -33.18
N ASP A 264 22.39 19.13 -33.10
CA ASP A 264 21.20 19.30 -32.26
C ASP A 264 20.03 18.39 -32.69
N ALA A 265 20.06 17.76 -33.88
CA ALA A 265 18.97 16.92 -34.39
C ALA A 265 18.78 15.63 -33.56
N TRP A 266 19.82 15.20 -32.85
CA TRP A 266 19.79 14.03 -31.96
C TRP A 266 19.46 14.36 -30.51
N LEU A 267 19.12 15.63 -30.21
CA LEU A 267 18.74 16.06 -28.88
C LEU A 267 17.21 16.04 -28.72
N PRO A 268 16.69 15.32 -27.71
CA PRO A 268 15.26 15.18 -27.53
C PRO A 268 14.62 16.45 -26.96
N SER A 269 13.36 16.66 -27.33
CA SER A 269 12.48 17.70 -26.75
C SER A 269 11.34 17.15 -25.89
N SER A 270 11.22 15.82 -25.82
CA SER A 270 10.23 15.11 -25.00
C SER A 270 10.78 13.76 -24.54
N VAL A 271 10.09 13.11 -23.61
CA VAL A 271 10.41 11.74 -23.17
C VAL A 271 10.29 10.76 -24.34
N GLY A 272 9.24 10.89 -25.16
CA GLY A 272 9.04 10.08 -26.37
C GLY A 272 10.18 10.24 -27.38
N GLU A 273 10.63 11.48 -27.64
CA GLU A 273 11.80 11.70 -28.51
C GLU A 273 13.09 11.13 -27.92
N ALA A 274 13.27 11.16 -26.59
CA ALA A 274 14.44 10.57 -25.95
C ALA A 274 14.51 9.06 -26.20
N LEU A 275 13.38 8.36 -26.08
CA LEU A 275 13.28 6.93 -26.42
C LEU A 275 13.58 6.68 -27.92
N ASP A 276 12.92 7.43 -28.81
CA ASP A 276 12.99 7.18 -30.25
C ASP A 276 14.37 7.50 -30.83
N LEU A 277 14.97 8.63 -30.44
CA LEU A 277 16.31 9.03 -30.89
C LEU A 277 17.38 8.09 -30.35
N HIS A 278 17.27 7.68 -29.07
CA HIS A 278 18.22 6.72 -28.49
C HIS A 278 18.20 5.39 -29.24
N ALA A 279 17.02 4.83 -29.49
CA ALA A 279 16.88 3.58 -30.24
C ALA A 279 17.45 3.68 -31.65
N ARG A 280 17.08 4.73 -32.40
CA ARG A 280 17.56 4.94 -33.78
C ARG A 280 19.07 5.11 -33.85
N ARG A 281 19.67 5.82 -32.89
CA ARG A 281 21.12 6.03 -32.84
C ARG A 281 21.89 4.72 -32.61
N LEU A 282 21.29 3.78 -31.89
CA LEU A 282 21.83 2.43 -31.71
C LEU A 282 21.45 1.46 -32.85
N GLY A 283 20.77 1.94 -33.90
CA GLY A 283 20.33 1.12 -35.02
C GLY A 283 19.14 0.21 -34.69
N ALA A 284 18.43 0.47 -33.59
CA ALA A 284 17.26 -0.29 -33.17
C ALA A 284 15.95 0.42 -33.58
N ASP A 285 14.90 -0.37 -33.74
CA ASP A 285 13.55 0.15 -33.90
C ASP A 285 13.01 0.68 -32.55
N PRO A 286 12.47 1.91 -32.48
CA PRO A 286 11.90 2.46 -31.24
C PRO A 286 10.80 1.59 -30.61
N GLY A 287 10.02 0.87 -31.41
CA GLY A 287 9.01 -0.06 -30.93
C GLY A 287 9.63 -1.21 -30.12
N THR A 288 10.85 -1.65 -30.48
CA THR A 288 11.59 -2.67 -29.73
C THR A 288 11.95 -2.18 -28.32
N LEU A 289 12.51 -0.96 -28.20
CA LEU A 289 12.81 -0.36 -26.90
C LEU A 289 11.54 -0.21 -26.04
N ARG A 290 10.46 0.33 -26.63
CA ARG A 290 9.18 0.48 -25.92
C ARG A 290 8.63 -0.88 -25.45
N SER A 291 8.75 -1.92 -26.26
CA SER A 291 8.32 -3.28 -25.90
C SER A 291 9.13 -3.84 -24.72
N ILE A 292 10.45 -3.61 -24.71
CA ILE A 292 11.35 -4.01 -23.61
C ILE A 292 10.99 -3.30 -22.29
N LEU A 293 10.61 -2.02 -22.36
CA LEU A 293 10.26 -1.23 -21.17
C LEU A 293 8.79 -1.38 -20.74
N ALA A 294 7.90 -1.90 -21.60
CA ALA A 294 6.46 -1.96 -21.33
C ALA A 294 6.07 -2.71 -20.04
N PRO A 295 6.65 -3.88 -19.69
CA PRO A 295 6.34 -4.53 -18.42
C PRO A 295 6.68 -3.67 -17.21
N LEU A 296 7.74 -2.87 -17.28
CA LEU A 296 8.17 -1.98 -16.19
C LEU A 296 7.28 -0.74 -16.08
N ALA A 297 6.73 -0.28 -17.21
CA ALA A 297 5.71 0.75 -17.24
C ALA A 297 4.37 0.28 -16.65
N LEU A 298 4.12 -1.04 -16.67
CA LEU A 298 2.90 -1.66 -16.15
C LEU A 298 3.10 -2.31 -14.77
N ALA A 299 4.33 -2.30 -14.24
CA ALA A 299 4.69 -2.91 -12.97
C ALA A 299 3.96 -2.25 -11.80
N GLU A 300 3.72 -3.05 -10.77
CA GLU A 300 3.22 -2.62 -9.47
C GLU A 300 4.38 -2.56 -8.46
N GLY A 301 4.15 -1.94 -7.31
CA GLY A 301 5.17 -1.83 -6.25
C GLY A 301 6.40 -1.02 -6.65
N ASP A 302 7.56 -1.37 -6.11
CA ASP A 302 8.81 -0.62 -6.29
C ASP A 302 9.63 -1.01 -7.52
N GLY A 303 9.28 -2.10 -8.18
CA GLY A 303 9.95 -2.59 -9.39
C GLY A 303 9.66 -4.05 -9.67
N LEU A 304 10.13 -4.52 -10.82
CA LEU A 304 9.96 -5.90 -11.29
C LEU A 304 11.23 -6.71 -11.03
N PRO A 305 11.14 -7.95 -10.50
CA PRO A 305 12.30 -8.84 -10.41
C PRO A 305 12.94 -9.08 -11.78
N VAL A 306 14.27 -8.93 -11.85
CA VAL A 306 15.02 -9.07 -13.11
C VAL A 306 14.78 -10.42 -13.81
N GLN A 307 14.50 -11.48 -13.05
CA GLN A 307 14.23 -12.83 -13.55
C GLN A 307 12.86 -12.95 -14.24
N LEU A 308 11.87 -12.16 -13.83
CA LEU A 308 10.54 -12.13 -14.45
C LEU A 308 10.52 -11.27 -15.73
N TRP A 309 11.43 -10.31 -15.83
CA TRP A 309 11.43 -9.31 -16.90
C TRP A 309 11.42 -9.89 -18.33
N PRO A 310 12.30 -10.83 -18.73
CA PRO A 310 12.28 -11.37 -20.09
C PRO A 310 10.96 -12.07 -20.46
N ARG A 311 10.36 -12.78 -19.49
CA ARG A 311 9.07 -13.45 -19.67
C ARG A 311 7.97 -12.44 -19.93
N LEU A 312 7.91 -11.38 -19.13
CA LEU A 312 6.88 -10.37 -19.28
C LEU A 312 7.06 -9.52 -20.54
N VAL A 313 8.30 -9.25 -20.96
CA VAL A 313 8.54 -8.57 -22.25
C VAL A 313 7.95 -9.38 -23.40
N SER A 314 8.23 -10.69 -23.46
CA SER A 314 7.68 -11.56 -24.50
C SER A 314 6.14 -11.66 -24.43
N ALA A 315 5.57 -11.69 -23.22
CA ALA A 315 4.11 -11.70 -23.04
C ALA A 315 3.46 -10.39 -23.54
N VAL A 316 4.06 -9.24 -23.24
CA VAL A 316 3.57 -7.92 -23.68
C VAL A 316 3.85 -7.65 -25.17
N ALA A 317 4.87 -8.26 -25.75
CA ALA A 317 5.15 -8.16 -27.18
C ALA A 317 4.38 -9.20 -28.03
N GLU A 318 3.77 -10.22 -27.40
CA GLU A 318 3.11 -11.36 -28.07
C GLU A 318 4.01 -12.14 -29.04
N GLN A 319 5.33 -12.08 -28.79
CA GLN A 319 6.35 -12.77 -29.57
C GLN A 319 7.58 -13.03 -28.69
N ASP A 320 8.43 -13.97 -29.08
CA ASP A 320 9.68 -14.23 -28.36
C ASP A 320 10.65 -13.06 -28.49
N MET A 321 10.89 -12.38 -27.38
CA MET A 321 11.79 -11.23 -27.27
C MET A 321 13.08 -11.58 -26.51
N SER A 322 13.34 -12.85 -26.21
CA SER A 322 14.46 -13.27 -25.33
C SER A 322 15.81 -12.74 -25.80
N ARG A 323 16.08 -12.77 -27.12
CA ARG A 323 17.31 -12.23 -27.70
C ARG A 323 17.38 -10.71 -27.59
N ALA A 324 16.27 -10.02 -27.88
CA ALA A 324 16.20 -8.56 -27.79
C ALA A 324 16.40 -8.07 -26.36
N VAL A 325 15.94 -8.82 -25.35
CA VAL A 325 16.17 -8.52 -23.94
C VAL A 325 17.62 -8.80 -23.52
N ALA A 326 18.19 -9.93 -23.93
CA ALA A 326 19.58 -10.30 -23.61
C ALA A 326 20.60 -9.27 -24.14
N ASP A 327 20.40 -8.79 -25.36
CA ASP A 327 21.23 -7.74 -25.98
C ASP A 327 20.74 -6.32 -25.63
N GLY A 328 19.59 -6.22 -24.94
CA GLY A 328 18.80 -5.00 -24.79
C GLY A 328 19.21 -4.06 -23.66
N MET A 329 20.13 -4.46 -22.78
CA MET A 329 20.52 -3.61 -21.65
C MET A 329 21.20 -2.32 -22.10
N ARG A 330 21.93 -2.32 -23.22
CA ARG A 330 22.48 -1.08 -23.80
C ARG A 330 21.38 -0.14 -24.29
N LEU A 331 20.26 -0.70 -24.77
CA LEU A 331 19.11 0.02 -25.30
C LEU A 331 18.20 0.55 -24.17
N ALA A 332 17.96 -0.27 -23.15
CA ALA A 332 17.06 0.05 -22.04
C ALA A 332 17.76 0.80 -20.89
N GLY A 333 19.07 0.59 -20.69
CA GLY A 333 19.85 1.07 -19.55
C GLY A 333 19.65 2.53 -19.16
N PRO A 334 19.64 3.51 -20.10
CA PRO A 334 19.43 4.92 -19.77
C PRO A 334 18.09 5.23 -19.10
N PHE A 335 17.11 4.32 -19.21
CA PHE A 335 15.76 4.47 -18.71
C PHE A 335 15.47 3.58 -17.50
N LEU A 336 16.47 2.85 -16.99
CA LEU A 336 16.32 1.89 -15.90
C LEU A 336 17.12 2.31 -14.66
N ARG A 337 16.65 1.84 -13.51
CA ARG A 337 17.36 1.86 -12.23
C ARG A 337 17.26 0.48 -11.59
N PRO A 338 18.39 -0.20 -11.32
CA PRO A 338 18.38 -1.39 -10.47
C PRO A 338 18.20 -0.98 -9.00
N LEU A 339 17.43 -1.75 -8.25
CA LEU A 339 17.28 -1.64 -6.80
C LEU A 339 17.57 -3.00 -6.17
N GLU A 340 18.43 -3.03 -5.15
CA GLU A 340 18.64 -4.24 -4.34
C GLU A 340 17.60 -4.26 -3.21
N GLU A 341 16.85 -5.35 -3.12
CA GLU A 341 15.87 -5.59 -2.07
C GLU A 341 16.33 -6.78 -1.22
N GLY A 342 16.13 -6.71 0.10
CA GLY A 342 16.45 -7.81 1.02
C GLY A 342 17.88 -7.83 1.59
N ALA A 343 18.41 -6.69 2.06
CA ALA A 343 19.68 -6.66 2.82
C ALA A 343 19.64 -7.36 4.20
N GLY A 344 18.73 -8.33 4.40
CA GLY A 344 18.57 -9.08 5.64
C GLY A 344 17.61 -10.27 5.47
N GLY A 345 18.16 -11.48 5.32
CA GLY A 345 17.45 -12.74 5.60
C GLY A 345 17.04 -13.56 4.38
N ASP A 346 16.21 -13.01 3.50
CA ASP A 346 15.81 -13.63 2.23
C ASP A 346 16.68 -13.05 1.11
N GLY A 347 17.34 -13.92 0.35
CA GLY A 347 18.48 -13.59 -0.52
C GLY A 347 18.32 -12.30 -1.35
N GLU A 348 19.44 -11.58 -1.50
CA GLU A 348 19.54 -10.35 -2.29
C GLU A 348 18.84 -10.52 -3.64
N ARG A 349 17.78 -9.74 -3.86
CA ARG A 349 17.03 -9.72 -5.11
C ARG A 349 17.16 -8.37 -5.78
N THR A 350 17.52 -8.39 -7.06
CA THR A 350 17.59 -7.19 -7.88
C THR A 350 16.25 -6.93 -8.57
N LEU A 351 15.63 -5.82 -8.23
CA LEU A 351 14.48 -5.25 -8.92
C LEU A 351 14.93 -4.29 -10.02
N LEU A 352 14.23 -4.29 -11.13
CA LEU A 352 14.33 -3.28 -12.18
C LEU A 352 13.16 -2.31 -12.05
N ARG A 353 13.45 -1.02 -12.06
CA ARG A 353 12.45 0.05 -12.12
C ARG A 353 12.78 1.01 -13.26
N LEU A 354 11.76 1.65 -13.82
CA LEU A 354 12.00 2.81 -14.68
C LEU A 354 12.67 3.94 -13.88
N LEU A 355 13.58 4.66 -14.54
CA LEU A 355 14.30 5.79 -13.97
C LEU A 355 13.35 6.86 -13.39
N HIS A 356 12.23 7.09 -14.08
CA HIS A 356 11.23 8.08 -13.71
C HIS A 356 9.81 7.64 -14.13
N PRO A 357 8.75 7.89 -13.33
CA PRO A 357 7.36 7.52 -13.65
C PRO A 357 6.86 8.01 -15.02
N ALA A 358 7.21 9.24 -15.42
CA ALA A 358 6.88 9.81 -16.72
C ALA A 358 7.35 8.99 -17.94
N VAL A 359 8.43 8.18 -17.80
CA VAL A 359 8.82 7.22 -18.86
C VAL A 359 7.76 6.12 -18.99
N GLY A 360 7.21 5.68 -17.85
CA GLY A 360 6.11 4.72 -17.82
C GLY A 360 4.83 5.30 -18.40
N ASP A 361 4.52 6.57 -18.11
CA ASP A 361 3.37 7.27 -18.70
C ASP A 361 3.48 7.34 -20.23
N GLU A 362 4.64 7.72 -20.76
CA GLU A 362 4.91 7.76 -22.20
C GLU A 362 4.73 6.38 -22.85
N ILE A 363 5.26 5.31 -22.22
CA ILE A 363 5.11 3.95 -22.75
C ILE A 363 3.65 3.49 -22.71
N ARG A 364 2.95 3.72 -21.60
CA ARG A 364 1.53 3.37 -21.45
C ARG A 364 0.65 4.10 -22.46
N ALA A 365 0.91 5.38 -22.71
CA ALA A 365 0.21 6.17 -23.72
C ALA A 365 0.42 5.63 -25.15
N GLY A 366 1.55 4.99 -25.42
CA GLY A 366 1.87 4.34 -26.69
C GLY A 366 1.34 2.91 -26.85
N LEU A 367 0.80 2.28 -25.79
CA LEU A 367 0.23 0.94 -25.88
C LEU A 367 -1.14 0.97 -26.58
N PRO A 368 -1.42 0.05 -27.52
CA PRO A 368 -2.74 -0.02 -28.17
C PRO A 368 -3.89 -0.29 -27.19
N ASP A 369 -3.63 -1.15 -26.20
CA ASP A 369 -4.58 -1.53 -25.16
C ASP A 369 -3.83 -1.94 -23.88
N VAL A 370 -3.87 -1.06 -22.87
CA VAL A 370 -3.28 -1.29 -21.55
C VAL A 370 -3.93 -2.48 -20.85
N ARG A 371 -5.25 -2.65 -20.97
CA ARG A 371 -5.98 -3.76 -20.35
C ARG A 371 -5.54 -5.10 -20.95
N ALA A 372 -5.43 -5.17 -22.28
CA ALA A 372 -4.95 -6.38 -22.95
C ALA A 372 -3.48 -6.71 -22.57
N ALA A 373 -2.62 -5.71 -22.42
CA ALA A 373 -1.26 -5.90 -21.92
C ALA A 373 -1.24 -6.43 -20.48
N GLN A 374 -2.08 -5.88 -19.60
CA GLN A 374 -2.19 -6.34 -18.21
C GLN A 374 -2.76 -7.76 -18.11
N THR A 375 -3.71 -8.14 -18.96
CA THR A 375 -4.17 -9.54 -19.07
C THR A 375 -3.01 -10.48 -19.37
N ARG A 376 -2.15 -10.13 -20.33
CA ARG A 376 -1.00 -10.95 -20.73
C ARG A 376 0.07 -11.02 -19.63
N ILE A 377 0.32 -9.92 -18.92
CA ILE A 377 1.18 -9.91 -17.73
C ILE A 377 0.58 -10.82 -16.64
N ALA A 378 -0.69 -10.64 -16.30
CA ALA A 378 -1.35 -11.43 -15.26
C ALA A 378 -1.32 -12.93 -15.56
N MET A 379 -1.59 -13.34 -16.80
CA MET A 379 -1.49 -14.73 -17.23
C MET A 379 -0.05 -15.25 -17.10
N ALA A 380 0.94 -14.50 -17.57
CA ALA A 380 2.34 -14.89 -17.49
C ALA A 380 2.84 -15.00 -16.03
N LEU A 381 2.37 -14.14 -15.13
CA LEU A 381 2.64 -14.20 -13.69
C LEU A 381 1.97 -15.41 -13.03
N LEU A 382 0.70 -15.68 -13.36
CA LEU A 382 -0.03 -16.83 -12.84
C LEU A 382 0.63 -18.16 -13.25
N GLU A 383 1.05 -18.27 -14.50
CA GLU A 383 1.83 -19.41 -15.00
C GLU A 383 3.27 -19.46 -14.43
N ALA A 384 3.74 -18.44 -13.73
CA ALA A 384 5.02 -18.44 -13.02
C ALA A 384 4.92 -19.03 -11.61
N VAL A 385 3.70 -19.26 -11.10
CA VAL A 385 3.47 -19.87 -9.79
C VAL A 385 3.87 -21.36 -9.82
N PRO A 386 4.92 -21.79 -9.11
CA PRO A 386 5.38 -23.18 -9.13
C PRO A 386 4.31 -24.11 -8.57
N ASP A 387 4.00 -25.21 -9.27
CA ASP A 387 3.00 -26.20 -8.86
C ASP A 387 1.59 -25.65 -8.53
N GLN A 388 1.28 -24.41 -8.93
CA GLN A 388 0.10 -23.65 -8.46
C GLN A 388 0.07 -23.45 -6.93
N ASP A 389 1.25 -23.40 -6.32
CA ASP A 389 1.46 -23.24 -4.89
C ASP A 389 1.96 -21.82 -4.57
N TRP A 390 1.07 -20.99 -4.03
CA TRP A 390 1.37 -19.60 -3.65
C TRP A 390 2.45 -19.46 -2.58
N SER A 391 2.71 -20.50 -1.79
CA SER A 391 3.78 -20.48 -0.79
C SER A 391 5.18 -20.49 -1.42
N LYS A 392 5.29 -20.95 -2.68
CA LYS A 392 6.52 -21.01 -3.47
C LYS A 392 6.62 -19.91 -4.51
N ALA A 393 5.57 -19.11 -4.70
CA ALA A 393 5.55 -18.04 -5.67
C ALA A 393 6.57 -16.94 -5.31
N ASP A 394 7.16 -16.30 -6.33
CA ASP A 394 7.96 -15.10 -6.10
C ASP A 394 7.10 -14.04 -5.38
N PRO A 395 7.64 -13.31 -4.38
CA PRO A 395 6.88 -12.29 -3.65
C PRO A 395 6.19 -11.27 -4.56
N TYR A 396 6.82 -10.87 -5.67
CA TYR A 396 6.21 -9.96 -6.63
C TYR A 396 4.93 -10.57 -7.25
N VAL A 397 4.99 -11.84 -7.67
CA VAL A 397 3.84 -12.55 -8.23
C VAL A 397 2.71 -12.61 -7.20
N ARG A 398 3.04 -13.04 -5.99
CA ARG A 398 2.08 -13.25 -4.90
C ARG A 398 1.41 -11.95 -4.46
N ASP A 399 2.18 -10.86 -4.33
CA ASP A 399 1.73 -9.62 -3.69
C ASP A 399 1.16 -8.62 -4.70
N HIS A 400 1.51 -8.73 -5.99
CA HIS A 400 1.10 -7.76 -7.02
C HIS A 400 0.22 -8.32 -8.15
N LEU A 401 -0.01 -9.63 -8.24
CA LEU A 401 -0.94 -10.19 -9.25
C LEU A 401 -2.35 -9.60 -9.13
N ALA A 402 -2.80 -9.28 -7.91
CA ALA A 402 -4.10 -8.64 -7.68
C ALA A 402 -4.21 -7.26 -8.37
N GLY A 403 -3.13 -6.47 -8.39
CA GLY A 403 -3.10 -5.18 -9.10
C GLY A 403 -3.18 -5.35 -10.62
N HIS A 404 -2.38 -6.27 -11.17
CA HIS A 404 -2.43 -6.58 -12.60
C HIS A 404 -3.81 -7.09 -13.04
N THR A 405 -4.44 -7.98 -12.26
CA THR A 405 -5.77 -8.50 -12.56
C THR A 405 -6.89 -7.49 -12.35
N LEU A 406 -6.74 -6.54 -11.42
CA LEU A 406 -7.69 -5.43 -11.25
C LEU A 406 -7.77 -4.60 -12.54
N GLU A 407 -6.63 -4.18 -13.07
CA GLU A 407 -6.60 -3.37 -14.29
C GLU A 407 -6.99 -4.16 -15.54
N ALA A 408 -6.68 -5.46 -15.57
CA ALA A 408 -7.16 -6.37 -16.61
C ALA A 408 -8.69 -6.57 -16.57
N GLY A 409 -9.35 -6.27 -15.44
CA GLY A 409 -10.76 -6.58 -15.20
C GLY A 409 -11.03 -8.08 -14.93
N LEU A 410 -10.02 -8.78 -14.41
CA LEU A 410 -10.00 -10.23 -14.14
C LEU A 410 -9.87 -10.57 -12.65
N LEU A 411 -9.80 -9.56 -11.77
CA LEU A 411 -9.63 -9.78 -10.34
C LEU A 411 -10.75 -10.64 -9.71
N PRO A 412 -12.06 -10.45 -10.01
CA PRO A 412 -13.10 -11.29 -9.43
C PRO A 412 -12.92 -12.80 -9.66
N GLN A 413 -12.33 -13.21 -10.79
CA GLN A 413 -12.03 -14.61 -11.11
C GLN A 413 -10.85 -15.14 -10.29
N LEU A 414 -9.89 -14.29 -9.95
CA LEU A 414 -8.75 -14.65 -9.10
C LEU A 414 -9.18 -14.78 -7.62
N LEU A 415 -10.13 -13.96 -7.16
CA LEU A 415 -10.62 -13.94 -5.78
C LEU A 415 -11.50 -15.14 -5.38
N THR A 416 -11.36 -16.27 -6.08
CA THR A 416 -11.94 -17.57 -5.69
C THR A 416 -10.90 -18.52 -5.10
N ASP A 417 -9.61 -18.14 -5.08
CA ASP A 417 -8.55 -18.97 -4.52
C ASP A 417 -8.21 -18.53 -3.08
N PRO A 418 -8.60 -19.31 -2.05
CA PRO A 418 -8.29 -18.97 -0.66
C PRO A 418 -6.79 -19.05 -0.34
N ALA A 419 -5.99 -19.79 -1.11
CA ALA A 419 -4.55 -19.86 -0.91
C ALA A 419 -3.88 -18.51 -1.22
N LEU A 420 -4.40 -17.76 -2.20
CA LEU A 420 -3.96 -16.39 -2.46
C LEU A 420 -4.17 -15.50 -1.23
N PHE A 421 -5.34 -15.59 -0.58
CA PHE A 421 -5.68 -14.77 0.60
C PHE A 421 -4.74 -15.01 1.79
N VAL A 422 -4.22 -16.23 1.90
CA VAL A 422 -3.28 -16.63 2.95
C VAL A 422 -1.89 -16.10 2.71
N HIS A 423 -1.47 -16.07 1.46
CA HIS A 423 -0.07 -15.87 1.10
C HIS A 423 0.23 -14.43 0.66
N ALA A 424 -0.64 -13.81 -0.15
CA ALA A 424 -0.48 -12.43 -0.62
C ALA A 424 -0.44 -11.40 0.50
N ASP A 425 0.41 -10.39 0.37
CA ASP A 425 0.45 -9.26 1.28
C ASP A 425 -0.98 -8.67 1.47
N PRO A 426 -1.49 -8.63 2.71
CA PRO A 426 -2.83 -8.13 2.98
C PRO A 426 -3.07 -6.68 2.54
N VAL A 427 -2.04 -5.84 2.49
CA VAL A 427 -2.16 -4.42 2.15
C VAL A 427 -2.54 -4.21 0.68
N PRO A 428 -1.74 -4.61 -0.32
CA PRO A 428 -2.09 -4.46 -1.73
C PRO A 428 -3.30 -5.31 -2.10
N LEU A 429 -3.46 -6.52 -1.53
CA LEU A 429 -4.62 -7.36 -1.84
C LEU A 429 -5.93 -6.70 -1.36
N ARG A 430 -5.96 -6.16 -0.13
CA ARG A 430 -7.13 -5.43 0.37
C ARG A 430 -7.47 -4.24 -0.52
N ALA A 431 -6.49 -3.40 -0.86
CA ALA A 431 -6.73 -2.23 -1.71
C ALA A 431 -7.26 -2.62 -3.10
N ALA A 432 -6.75 -3.71 -3.68
CA ALA A 432 -7.25 -4.22 -4.96
C ALA A 432 -8.70 -4.70 -4.85
N VAL A 433 -9.06 -5.41 -3.77
CA VAL A 433 -10.43 -5.90 -3.53
C VAL A 433 -11.40 -4.76 -3.26
N GLU A 434 -11.00 -3.74 -2.48
CA GLU A 434 -11.83 -2.55 -2.20
C GLU A 434 -12.15 -1.73 -3.46
N ALA A 435 -11.27 -1.76 -4.47
CA ALA A 435 -11.49 -1.08 -5.75
C ALA A 435 -12.52 -1.76 -6.65
N VAL A 436 -12.91 -3.01 -6.37
CA VAL A 436 -13.93 -3.73 -7.14
C VAL A 436 -15.33 -3.43 -6.60
N PRO A 437 -16.31 -3.13 -7.47
CA PRO A 437 -17.70 -2.95 -7.03
C PRO A 437 -18.23 -4.16 -6.25
N ALA A 438 -18.88 -3.93 -5.11
CA ALA A 438 -19.29 -4.98 -4.17
C ALA A 438 -20.21 -6.05 -4.78
N GLU A 439 -21.02 -5.67 -5.78
CA GLU A 439 -21.88 -6.54 -6.56
C GLU A 439 -21.10 -7.51 -7.46
N SER A 440 -19.89 -7.15 -7.85
CA SER A 440 -19.00 -7.98 -8.69
C SER A 440 -18.15 -8.95 -7.86
N LEU A 441 -18.09 -8.77 -6.54
CA LEU A 441 -17.34 -9.64 -5.63
C LEU A 441 -18.11 -10.93 -5.32
N GLY A 442 -17.43 -12.07 -5.47
CA GLY A 442 -17.93 -13.35 -4.98
C GLY A 442 -17.97 -13.43 -3.45
N ALA A 443 -18.71 -14.42 -2.92
CA ALA A 443 -18.78 -14.68 -1.48
C ALA A 443 -17.40 -14.81 -0.78
N PRO A 444 -16.39 -15.53 -1.32
CA PRO A 444 -15.08 -15.61 -0.68
C PRO A 444 -14.35 -14.26 -0.61
N ALA A 445 -14.45 -13.44 -1.66
CA ALA A 445 -13.85 -12.10 -1.68
C ALA A 445 -14.47 -11.17 -0.64
N ARG A 446 -15.79 -11.24 -0.42
CA ARG A 446 -16.48 -10.48 0.63
C ARG A 446 -16.05 -10.94 2.04
N THR A 447 -15.84 -12.25 2.21
CA THR A 447 -15.30 -12.82 3.46
C THR A 447 -13.89 -12.30 3.74
N TYR A 448 -13.04 -12.28 2.70
CA TYR A 448 -11.70 -11.71 2.78
C TYR A 448 -11.76 -10.22 3.16
N LEU A 449 -12.57 -9.41 2.46
CA LEU A 449 -12.69 -7.97 2.72
C LEU A 449 -13.13 -7.66 4.16
N ARG A 450 -14.06 -8.45 4.70
CA ARG A 450 -14.50 -8.38 6.11
C ARG A 450 -13.37 -8.68 7.10
N THR A 451 -12.41 -9.51 6.71
CA THR A 451 -11.31 -9.99 7.56
C THR A 451 -10.04 -9.18 7.37
N ALA A 452 -9.84 -8.56 6.21
CA ALA A 452 -8.62 -7.87 5.81
C ALA A 452 -8.15 -6.79 6.81
N PRO A 453 -9.01 -5.95 7.43
CA PRO A 453 -8.57 -4.99 8.45
C PRO A 453 -7.88 -5.65 9.64
N LEU A 454 -8.33 -6.85 10.04
CA LEU A 454 -7.69 -7.62 11.09
C LEU A 454 -6.31 -8.10 10.63
N LEU A 455 -6.22 -8.65 9.42
CA LEU A 455 -4.96 -9.20 8.87
C LEU A 455 -3.87 -8.13 8.75
N THR A 456 -4.24 -6.95 8.24
CA THR A 456 -3.32 -5.81 8.09
C THR A 456 -2.88 -5.26 9.45
N ARG A 457 -3.82 -5.02 10.38
CA ARG A 457 -3.52 -4.41 11.68
C ARG A 457 -2.63 -5.29 12.56
N THR A 458 -2.76 -6.60 12.45
CA THR A 458 -1.99 -7.54 13.27
C THR A 458 -0.74 -8.06 12.57
N GLU A 459 -0.48 -7.62 11.32
CA GLU A 459 0.59 -8.14 10.47
C GLU A 459 0.66 -9.68 10.49
N ALA A 460 -0.52 -10.32 10.35
CA ALA A 460 -0.66 -11.73 10.64
C ALA A 460 0.25 -12.60 9.74
N PRO A 461 1.07 -13.51 10.30
CA PRO A 461 1.81 -14.48 9.49
C PRO A 461 0.85 -15.43 8.77
N ALA A 462 1.33 -16.11 7.72
CA ALA A 462 0.48 -16.93 6.84
C ALA A 462 -0.36 -17.98 7.61
N VAL A 463 0.21 -18.64 8.61
CA VAL A 463 -0.53 -19.62 9.45
C VAL A 463 -1.68 -18.96 10.20
N LEU A 464 -1.46 -17.78 10.78
CA LEU A 464 -2.51 -17.05 11.49
C LEU A 464 -3.56 -16.49 10.51
N ARG A 465 -3.13 -15.99 9.33
CA ARG A 465 -4.05 -15.58 8.26
C ARG A 465 -4.97 -16.71 7.86
N ALA A 466 -4.42 -17.91 7.61
CA ALA A 466 -5.20 -19.10 7.28
C ALA A 466 -6.18 -19.47 8.40
N ALA A 467 -5.77 -19.45 9.66
CA ALA A 467 -6.66 -19.77 10.78
C ALA A 467 -7.81 -18.76 10.95
N LEU A 468 -7.53 -17.47 10.78
CA LEU A 468 -8.54 -16.41 10.83
C LEU A 468 -9.52 -16.49 9.64
N LEU A 469 -9.00 -16.76 8.44
CA LEU A 469 -9.81 -16.95 7.23
C LEU A 469 -10.65 -18.23 7.30
N GLU A 470 -10.12 -19.32 7.85
CA GLU A 470 -10.87 -20.57 8.08
C GLU A 470 -12.09 -20.31 8.96
N THR A 471 -11.89 -19.64 10.10
CA THR A 471 -13.00 -19.23 10.97
C THR A 471 -13.98 -18.31 10.25
N ALA A 472 -13.48 -17.33 9.47
CA ALA A 472 -14.32 -16.41 8.73
C ALA A 472 -15.17 -17.10 7.65
N PHE A 473 -14.61 -18.08 6.94
CA PHE A 473 -15.34 -18.88 5.95
C PHE A 473 -16.44 -19.74 6.61
N VAL A 474 -16.16 -20.33 7.78
CA VAL A 474 -17.20 -21.07 8.52
C VAL A 474 -18.30 -20.13 9.03
N GLU A 475 -17.95 -18.93 9.52
CA GLU A 475 -18.91 -17.90 9.91
C GLU A 475 -19.82 -17.46 8.76
N ASP A 476 -19.27 -17.33 7.55
CA ASP A 476 -19.99 -16.88 6.35
C ASP A 476 -20.67 -18.04 5.57
N GLY A 477 -20.62 -19.26 6.09
CA GLY A 477 -21.29 -20.44 5.51
C GLY A 477 -20.62 -20.97 4.23
N LEU A 478 -19.28 -20.89 4.16
CA LEU A 478 -18.43 -21.28 3.03
C LEU A 478 -17.49 -22.45 3.41
N PRO A 479 -18.02 -23.62 3.82
CA PRO A 479 -17.22 -24.74 4.33
C PRO A 479 -16.21 -25.30 3.32
N GLU A 480 -16.49 -25.19 2.01
CA GLU A 480 -15.58 -25.64 0.96
C GLU A 480 -14.28 -24.83 0.90
N TYR A 481 -14.34 -23.54 1.28
CA TYR A 481 -13.17 -22.65 1.36
C TYR A 481 -12.40 -22.87 2.67
N ALA A 482 -13.10 -23.10 3.78
CA ALA A 482 -12.47 -23.52 5.04
C ALA A 482 -11.68 -24.84 4.85
N GLU A 483 -12.28 -25.84 4.21
CA GLU A 483 -11.62 -27.10 3.90
C GLU A 483 -10.46 -26.94 2.91
N ALA A 484 -10.55 -25.97 1.97
CA ALA A 484 -9.43 -25.65 1.09
C ALA A 484 -8.20 -25.15 1.85
N LEU A 485 -8.38 -24.39 2.93
CA LEU A 485 -7.28 -23.94 3.77
C LEU A 485 -6.60 -25.08 4.53
N HIS A 486 -7.36 -26.09 4.97
CA HIS A 486 -6.79 -27.30 5.57
C HIS A 486 -5.92 -28.10 4.59
N ARG A 487 -6.27 -28.10 3.30
CA ARG A 487 -5.48 -28.78 2.25
C ARG A 487 -4.14 -28.12 1.95
N LEU A 488 -3.89 -26.90 2.42
CA LEU A 488 -2.59 -26.23 2.28
C LEU A 488 -1.49 -26.86 3.14
N GLY A 489 -1.84 -27.75 4.08
CA GLY A 489 -0.87 -28.41 4.94
C GLY A 489 -0.24 -27.50 6.01
N LEU A 490 -0.84 -26.33 6.24
CA LEU A 490 -0.45 -25.43 7.32
C LEU A 490 -0.89 -26.00 8.66
N GLY A 491 0.00 -26.00 9.65
CA GLY A 491 -0.32 -26.40 11.03
C GLY A 491 -1.16 -25.34 11.74
N LEU A 492 -2.46 -25.29 11.41
CA LEU A 492 -3.36 -24.30 12.00
C LEU A 492 -3.46 -24.49 13.53
N PRO A 493 -3.43 -23.41 14.32
CA PRO A 493 -3.57 -23.48 15.78
C PRO A 493 -4.96 -23.94 16.26
N TRP A 494 -5.97 -23.88 15.38
CA TRP A 494 -7.31 -24.38 15.65
C TRP A 494 -8.04 -24.83 14.39
N GLN A 495 -9.15 -25.54 14.59
CA GLN A 495 -10.16 -25.85 13.59
C GLN A 495 -11.52 -25.32 14.07
N THR A 496 -12.25 -24.62 13.22
CA THR A 496 -13.60 -24.15 13.55
C THR A 496 -14.61 -25.29 13.37
N LEU A 497 -15.22 -25.75 14.47
CA LEU A 497 -16.16 -26.86 14.44
C LEU A 497 -17.54 -26.43 13.94
N TRP A 498 -17.99 -25.26 14.39
CA TRP A 498 -19.24 -24.64 13.98
C TRP A 498 -19.27 -23.17 14.42
N SER A 499 -20.13 -22.38 13.76
CA SER A 499 -20.45 -21.00 14.11
C SER A 499 -21.95 -20.79 14.08
N LEU A 500 -22.46 -19.95 14.98
CA LEU A 500 -23.87 -19.64 15.15
C LEU A 500 -24.06 -18.12 15.29
N PRO A 501 -24.76 -17.45 14.34
CA PRO A 501 -24.95 -16.00 14.33
C PRO A 501 -26.08 -15.57 15.29
N VAL A 502 -25.91 -15.82 16.59
CA VAL A 502 -26.88 -15.40 17.62
C VAL A 502 -26.37 -14.14 18.32
N PRO A 503 -27.12 -13.01 18.26
CA PRO A 503 -26.72 -11.78 18.92
C PRO A 503 -27.01 -11.82 20.43
N GLY A 504 -26.34 -10.94 21.17
CA GLY A 504 -26.65 -10.68 22.59
C GLY A 504 -26.25 -11.79 23.55
N VAL A 505 -25.30 -12.65 23.17
CA VAL A 505 -24.79 -13.70 24.06
C VAL A 505 -23.95 -13.08 25.18
N SER A 506 -24.41 -13.23 26.42
CA SER A 506 -23.79 -12.63 27.60
C SER A 506 -22.89 -13.59 28.38
N ALA A 507 -23.07 -14.89 28.21
CA ALA A 507 -22.22 -15.92 28.82
C ALA A 507 -22.24 -17.20 27.97
N VAL A 508 -21.13 -17.93 27.98
CA VAL A 508 -21.02 -19.26 27.39
C VAL A 508 -20.43 -20.21 28.42
N THR A 509 -20.81 -21.48 28.37
CA THR A 509 -20.28 -22.50 29.28
C THR A 509 -20.20 -23.84 28.57
N VAL A 510 -19.07 -24.53 28.73
CA VAL A 510 -18.92 -25.92 28.31
C VAL A 510 -19.46 -26.84 29.41
N GLY A 511 -20.20 -27.88 29.01
CA GLY A 511 -20.79 -28.85 29.92
C GLY A 511 -20.92 -30.22 29.27
N SER A 512 -21.56 -31.14 29.99
CA SER A 512 -21.86 -32.47 29.50
C SER A 512 -23.26 -32.92 29.91
N LEU A 513 -23.94 -33.64 29.03
CA LEU A 513 -25.19 -34.31 29.32
C LEU A 513 -24.93 -35.80 29.61
N PRO A 514 -25.62 -36.40 30.59
CA PRO A 514 -25.54 -37.83 30.81
C PRO A 514 -26.09 -38.57 29.58
N GLY A 515 -25.28 -39.44 28.97
CA GLY A 515 -25.71 -40.25 27.83
C GLY A 515 -26.78 -41.27 28.26
N ALA A 516 -27.75 -41.55 27.39
CA ALA A 516 -28.84 -42.51 27.63
C ALA A 516 -28.37 -43.99 27.58
N GLY A 517 -27.25 -44.30 28.23
CA GLY A 517 -26.57 -45.60 28.22
C GLY A 517 -25.17 -45.61 27.61
N GLY A 518 -24.56 -44.43 27.37
CA GLY A 518 -23.24 -44.26 26.74
C GLY A 518 -22.40 -43.15 27.39
N PRO A 519 -21.27 -42.75 26.77
CA PRO A 519 -20.43 -41.66 27.28
C PRO A 519 -21.22 -40.35 27.34
N ALA A 520 -20.83 -39.46 28.25
CA ALA A 520 -21.46 -38.15 28.38
C ALA A 520 -21.28 -37.33 27.09
N VAL A 521 -22.32 -36.62 26.66
CA VAL A 521 -22.31 -35.83 25.43
C VAL A 521 -21.86 -34.42 25.76
N PRO A 522 -20.76 -33.91 25.18
CA PRO A 522 -20.29 -32.57 25.46
C PRO A 522 -21.22 -31.54 24.81
N VAL A 523 -21.61 -30.51 25.58
CA VAL A 523 -22.55 -29.48 25.15
C VAL A 523 -22.01 -28.07 25.43
N ALA A 524 -22.42 -27.13 24.59
CA ALA A 524 -22.27 -25.70 24.77
C ALA A 524 -23.59 -25.11 25.27
N VAL A 525 -23.55 -24.38 26.39
CA VAL A 525 -24.69 -23.63 26.93
C VAL A 525 -24.45 -22.15 26.73
N LEU A 526 -25.38 -21.47 26.07
CA LEU A 526 -25.28 -20.07 25.68
C LEU A 526 -26.38 -19.28 26.40
N VAL A 527 -26.01 -18.24 27.15
CA VAL A 527 -26.98 -17.31 27.74
C VAL A 527 -27.29 -16.23 26.71
N VAL A 528 -28.54 -16.22 26.23
CA VAL A 528 -29.04 -15.41 25.12
C VAL A 528 -30.23 -14.55 25.58
N PRO A 529 -30.66 -13.52 24.83
CA PRO A 529 -31.86 -12.75 25.17
C PRO A 529 -33.13 -13.62 25.24
N ALA A 530 -34.07 -13.25 26.10
CA ALA A 530 -35.39 -13.88 26.12
C ALA A 530 -36.08 -13.70 24.75
N GLY A 531 -36.65 -14.79 24.21
CA GLY A 531 -37.28 -14.81 22.89
C GLY A 531 -36.37 -15.26 21.74
N THR A 532 -35.09 -15.55 21.98
CA THR A 532 -34.23 -16.23 20.99
C THR A 532 -34.85 -17.58 20.60
N PRO A 533 -35.06 -17.84 19.29
CA PRO A 533 -35.65 -19.10 18.83
C PRO A 533 -34.88 -20.33 19.34
N GLY A 534 -35.59 -21.30 19.89
CA GLY A 534 -35.00 -22.54 20.42
C GLY A 534 -34.35 -22.42 21.81
N ALA A 535 -34.33 -21.23 22.42
CA ALA A 535 -33.80 -21.04 23.77
C ALA A 535 -34.81 -21.41 24.86
N LEU A 536 -34.31 -22.00 25.94
CA LEU A 536 -35.06 -22.42 27.12
C LEU A 536 -35.06 -21.30 28.18
N PRO A 537 -36.17 -21.02 28.87
CA PRO A 537 -36.18 -19.98 29.91
C PRO A 537 -35.21 -20.30 31.05
N VAL A 538 -34.42 -19.31 31.48
CA VAL A 538 -33.49 -19.45 32.61
C VAL A 538 -34.15 -18.89 33.87
N GLY A 539 -34.65 -19.78 34.73
CA GLY A 539 -35.33 -19.41 35.98
C GLY A 539 -36.43 -20.41 36.37
N GLY A 540 -36.92 -20.32 37.60
CA GLY A 540 -38.06 -21.12 38.06
C GLY A 540 -39.37 -20.67 37.39
N PRO A 541 -40.43 -21.50 37.37
CA PRO A 541 -41.72 -21.10 36.84
C PRO A 541 -42.24 -19.85 37.58
N GLY A 542 -42.42 -18.73 36.85
CA GLY A 542 -42.95 -17.47 37.38
C GLY A 542 -41.95 -16.31 37.54
N THR A 543 -40.65 -16.51 37.24
CA THR A 543 -39.68 -15.41 37.15
C THR A 543 -39.50 -14.94 35.71
N GLU A 544 -39.86 -13.68 35.40
CA GLU A 544 -39.50 -13.04 34.13
C GLU A 544 -38.00 -12.76 34.11
N SER A 545 -37.23 -13.71 33.58
CA SER A 545 -35.81 -13.51 33.31
C SER A 545 -35.66 -12.90 31.92
N GLY A 546 -34.92 -11.80 31.79
CA GLY A 546 -34.58 -11.20 30.49
C GLY A 546 -33.65 -12.07 29.62
N SER A 547 -33.27 -13.25 30.10
CA SER A 547 -32.34 -14.17 29.47
C SER A 547 -32.90 -15.59 29.37
N ALA A 548 -32.49 -16.28 28.32
CA ALA A 548 -32.77 -17.69 28.04
C ALA A 548 -31.45 -18.46 27.80
N ALA A 549 -31.49 -19.78 27.77
CA ALA A 549 -30.36 -20.66 27.54
C ALA A 549 -30.58 -21.45 26.25
N LEU A 550 -29.66 -21.31 25.31
CA LEU A 550 -29.60 -22.14 24.11
C LEU A 550 -28.54 -23.23 24.34
N VAL A 551 -28.90 -24.49 24.10
CA VAL A 551 -27.98 -25.63 24.26
C VAL A 551 -27.68 -26.21 22.89
N GLN A 552 -26.40 -26.37 22.59
CA GLN A 552 -25.87 -26.93 21.35
C GLN A 552 -24.90 -28.06 21.70
N GLY A 553 -24.74 -29.06 20.85
CA GLY A 553 -23.65 -30.02 20.99
C GLY A 553 -22.30 -29.32 20.79
N LEU A 554 -21.31 -29.63 21.64
CA LEU A 554 -20.03 -28.90 21.64
C LEU A 554 -19.21 -29.21 20.38
N VAL A 555 -19.29 -30.43 19.86
CA VAL A 555 -18.56 -30.86 18.66
C VAL A 555 -19.39 -30.67 17.38
N ARG A 556 -20.69 -30.97 17.45
CA ARG A 556 -21.65 -30.78 16.36
C ARG A 556 -22.87 -30.07 16.96
N PRO A 557 -23.33 -28.95 16.39
CA PRO A 557 -24.33 -28.10 17.03
C PRO A 557 -25.64 -28.85 17.32
N ASP A 558 -26.11 -29.70 16.40
CA ASP A 558 -27.37 -30.43 16.57
C ASP A 558 -27.26 -31.76 17.33
N ASP A 559 -26.06 -32.15 17.78
CA ASP A 559 -25.84 -33.43 18.46
C ASP A 559 -25.96 -33.32 19.98
N LEU A 560 -27.18 -33.53 20.48
CA LEU A 560 -27.49 -33.57 21.92
C LEU A 560 -27.64 -35.00 22.45
N GLY A 561 -27.14 -36.03 21.73
CA GLY A 561 -27.16 -37.42 22.20
C GLY A 561 -28.55 -38.00 22.47
N GLY A 562 -29.57 -37.52 21.74
CA GLY A 562 -30.96 -37.97 21.90
C GLY A 562 -31.79 -37.17 22.91
N ALA A 563 -31.20 -36.16 23.57
CA ALA A 563 -31.97 -35.18 24.34
C ALA A 563 -32.73 -34.27 23.36
N GLY A 564 -33.97 -34.65 23.04
CA GLY A 564 -34.86 -33.92 22.14
C GLY A 564 -35.48 -32.66 22.79
N PRO A 565 -36.53 -32.08 22.17
CA PRO A 565 -37.21 -30.90 22.71
C PRO A 565 -37.75 -31.18 24.11
N GLY A 566 -37.33 -30.37 25.10
CA GLY A 566 -37.65 -30.57 26.53
C GLY A 566 -36.45 -30.87 27.43
N LEU A 567 -35.21 -30.62 26.97
CA LEU A 567 -34.00 -30.75 27.76
C LEU A 567 -34.08 -29.96 29.08
N ASP A 568 -33.83 -30.66 30.19
CA ASP A 568 -33.71 -30.05 31.52
C ASP A 568 -32.28 -29.52 31.71
N LEU A 569 -32.16 -28.19 31.82
CA LEU A 569 -30.87 -27.50 32.05
C LEU A 569 -30.18 -27.98 33.34
N GLY A 570 -30.92 -28.50 34.32
CA GLY A 570 -30.38 -29.07 35.55
C GLY A 570 -29.55 -30.35 35.35
N LEU A 571 -29.69 -31.01 34.19
CA LEU A 571 -28.90 -32.19 33.84
C LEU A 571 -27.52 -31.85 33.26
N VAL A 572 -27.28 -30.60 32.86
CA VAL A 572 -25.98 -30.17 32.32
C VAL A 572 -24.96 -30.10 33.44
N ARG A 573 -23.95 -30.96 33.37
CA ARG A 573 -22.83 -30.98 34.32
C ARG A 573 -21.66 -30.17 33.77
N ARG A 574 -21.23 -29.16 34.52
CA ARG A 574 -20.02 -28.37 34.21
C ARG A 574 -18.77 -29.11 34.67
N PRO A 575 -17.62 -28.96 33.99
CA PRO A 575 -16.34 -29.42 34.51
C PRO A 575 -16.05 -28.78 35.86
N SER A 576 -15.58 -29.58 36.82
CA SER A 576 -15.13 -29.14 38.14
C SER A 576 -13.87 -28.28 38.05
N GLU A 577 -13.60 -27.47 39.08
CA GLU A 577 -12.38 -26.67 39.15
C GLU A 577 -11.11 -27.54 39.12
N GLN A 578 -11.17 -28.74 39.71
CA GLN A 578 -10.08 -29.71 39.67
C GLN A 578 -9.84 -30.21 38.24
N GLU A 579 -10.89 -30.63 37.51
CA GLU A 579 -10.76 -31.04 36.10
C GLU A 579 -10.21 -29.91 35.22
N ARG A 580 -10.60 -28.65 35.48
CA ARG A 580 -10.06 -27.47 34.77
C ARG A 580 -8.60 -27.16 35.13
N ALA A 581 -8.19 -27.42 36.37
CA ALA A 581 -6.82 -27.21 36.84
C ALA A 581 -5.86 -28.30 36.31
N GLU A 582 -6.35 -29.53 36.18
CA GLU A 582 -5.62 -30.69 35.64
C GLU A 582 -5.61 -30.73 34.10
N ALA A 583 -6.51 -30.00 33.43
CA ALA A 583 -6.54 -29.89 31.97
C ALA A 583 -5.21 -29.33 31.42
N PRO A 584 -4.71 -29.86 30.29
CA PRO A 584 -3.40 -29.47 29.74
C PRO A 584 -3.36 -28.03 29.24
N LEU A 585 -4.52 -27.45 28.89
CA LEU A 585 -4.61 -26.11 28.33
C LEU A 585 -5.15 -25.10 29.35
N GLY A 586 -4.64 -23.87 29.28
CA GLY A 586 -5.14 -22.72 30.03
C GLY A 586 -5.72 -21.65 29.10
N LEU A 587 -6.58 -20.79 29.63
CA LEU A 587 -7.28 -19.74 28.89
C LEU A 587 -7.08 -18.38 29.58
N SER A 588 -6.73 -17.36 28.78
CA SER A 588 -6.80 -15.94 29.18
C SER A 588 -7.54 -15.16 28.12
N ARG A 589 -8.24 -14.12 28.56
CA ARG A 589 -9.09 -13.30 27.71
C ARG A 589 -8.88 -11.83 28.04
N GLY A 590 -8.53 -11.05 27.03
CA GLY A 590 -8.62 -9.59 27.00
C GLY A 590 -9.96 -9.14 26.41
N ALA A 591 -10.07 -7.86 26.06
CA ALA A 591 -11.26 -7.35 25.38
C ALA A 591 -11.37 -7.89 23.95
N ASP A 592 -10.28 -7.83 23.20
CA ASP A 592 -10.18 -8.08 21.75
C ASP A 592 -9.20 -9.22 21.39
N TYR A 593 -8.52 -9.78 22.39
CA TYR A 593 -7.65 -10.95 22.24
C TYR A 593 -8.00 -12.07 23.22
N LEU A 594 -7.70 -13.30 22.83
CA LEU A 594 -7.85 -14.50 23.64
C LEU A 594 -6.64 -15.39 23.39
N ARG A 595 -6.00 -15.87 24.46
CA ARG A 595 -4.83 -16.76 24.37
C ARG A 595 -5.12 -18.08 25.06
N VAL A 596 -4.78 -19.16 24.38
CA VAL A 596 -4.71 -20.51 24.93
C VAL A 596 -3.25 -20.90 25.04
N TRP A 597 -2.83 -21.38 26.21
CA TRP A 597 -1.46 -21.86 26.43
C TRP A 597 -1.46 -23.32 26.86
N ASP A 598 -0.38 -24.00 26.52
CA ASP A 598 -0.05 -25.28 27.12
C ASP A 598 0.51 -25.04 28.53
N ARG A 599 -0.08 -25.70 29.54
CA ARG A 599 0.33 -25.51 30.94
C ARG A 599 1.66 -26.17 31.27
N ALA A 600 2.08 -27.19 30.52
CA ALA A 600 3.31 -27.91 30.76
C ALA A 600 4.53 -27.14 30.22
N SER A 601 4.43 -26.58 29.01
CA SER A 601 5.49 -25.76 28.40
C SER A 601 5.39 -24.27 28.78
N GLY A 602 4.19 -23.77 29.10
CA GLY A 602 3.92 -22.35 29.29
C GLY A 602 3.81 -21.56 27.99
N GLU A 603 3.85 -22.22 26.82
CA GLU A 603 3.81 -21.57 25.52
C GLU A 603 2.37 -21.31 25.05
N VAL A 604 2.17 -20.21 24.32
CA VAL A 604 0.88 -19.90 23.69
C VAL A 604 0.69 -20.79 22.46
N VAL A 605 -0.29 -21.68 22.51
CA VAL A 605 -0.61 -22.61 21.41
C VAL A 605 -1.65 -22.05 20.45
N ALA A 606 -2.46 -21.09 20.91
CA ALA A 606 -3.39 -20.36 20.06
C ALA A 606 -3.59 -18.92 20.55
N ALA A 607 -3.54 -17.98 19.62
CA ALA A 607 -3.86 -16.57 19.86
C ALA A 607 -5.00 -16.15 18.91
N LEU A 608 -6.19 -15.96 19.46
CA LEU A 608 -7.33 -15.42 18.75
C LEU A 608 -7.39 -13.91 18.92
N ILE A 609 -7.59 -13.22 17.80
CA ILE A 609 -7.80 -11.77 17.77
C ILE A 609 -9.14 -11.54 17.07
N SER A 610 -9.93 -10.60 17.56
CA SER A 610 -11.22 -10.25 16.94
C SER A 610 -11.29 -8.76 16.63
N ASP A 611 -12.05 -8.44 15.59
CA ASP A 611 -12.50 -7.09 15.25
C ASP A 611 -13.62 -6.59 16.17
N THR A 612 -14.25 -7.50 16.93
CA THR A 612 -15.29 -7.18 17.92
C THR A 612 -14.89 -7.70 19.29
N PRO A 613 -15.20 -6.99 20.38
CA PRO A 613 -14.87 -7.47 21.71
C PRO A 613 -15.50 -8.84 22.01
N PHE A 614 -14.75 -9.71 22.69
CA PHE A 614 -15.26 -10.97 23.22
C PHE A 614 -16.18 -10.70 24.41
N THR A 615 -17.42 -11.21 24.34
CA THR A 615 -18.40 -11.08 25.43
C THR A 615 -18.25 -12.22 26.44
N ALA A 616 -17.91 -13.42 26.00
CA ALA A 616 -17.67 -14.58 26.85
C ALA A 616 -16.76 -15.62 26.18
N ALA A 617 -16.08 -16.43 26.98
CA ALA A 617 -15.34 -17.59 26.51
C ALA A 617 -15.28 -18.67 27.61
N ASP A 618 -15.24 -19.94 27.21
CA ASP A 618 -14.97 -21.08 28.11
C ASP A 618 -14.18 -22.15 27.34
N LEU A 619 -13.33 -22.90 28.05
CA LEU A 619 -12.45 -23.92 27.45
C LEU A 619 -12.76 -25.28 28.07
N SER A 620 -13.04 -26.27 27.23
CA SER A 620 -13.27 -27.63 27.69
C SER A 620 -11.96 -28.35 28.01
N PRO A 621 -11.96 -29.34 28.92
CA PRO A 621 -10.76 -30.12 29.25
C PRO A 621 -10.16 -30.87 28.05
N ASP A 622 -10.97 -31.19 27.04
CA ASP A 622 -10.56 -31.82 25.77
C ASP A 622 -10.09 -30.81 24.69
N GLY A 623 -9.94 -29.54 25.05
CA GLY A 623 -9.35 -28.51 24.19
C GLY A 623 -10.30 -27.89 23.17
N ILE A 624 -11.61 -27.88 23.44
CA ILE A 624 -12.59 -27.14 22.63
C ILE A 624 -12.84 -25.79 23.30
N LEU A 625 -12.47 -24.73 22.59
CA LEU A 625 -12.68 -23.35 22.98
C LEU A 625 -14.03 -22.87 22.46
N LEU A 626 -14.92 -22.48 23.37
CA LEU A 626 -16.21 -21.86 23.06
C LEU A 626 -16.10 -20.36 23.25
N VAL A 627 -16.41 -19.56 22.23
CA VAL A 627 -16.22 -18.09 22.24
C VAL A 627 -17.47 -17.38 21.74
N ALA A 628 -17.85 -16.30 22.42
CA ALA A 628 -18.89 -15.37 22.01
C ALA A 628 -18.31 -13.97 21.74
N SER A 629 -18.76 -13.33 20.66
CA SER A 629 -18.47 -11.94 20.33
C SER A 629 -19.69 -11.26 19.70
N GLY A 630 -19.55 -10.02 19.24
CA GLY A 630 -20.60 -9.33 18.49
C GLY A 630 -21.04 -10.05 17.21
N ARG A 631 -20.23 -11.00 16.70
CA ARG A 631 -20.52 -11.81 15.51
C ARG A 631 -21.33 -13.08 15.82
N GLY A 632 -21.54 -13.42 17.09
CA GLY A 632 -22.22 -14.65 17.51
C GLY A 632 -21.31 -15.57 18.32
N VAL A 633 -21.58 -16.88 18.25
CA VAL A 633 -20.87 -17.91 19.02
C VAL A 633 -20.20 -18.91 18.10
N LYS A 634 -18.98 -19.33 18.43
CA LYS A 634 -18.25 -20.38 17.72
C LYS A 634 -17.57 -21.34 18.67
N ALA A 635 -17.44 -22.59 18.23
CA ALA A 635 -16.62 -23.59 18.90
C ALA A 635 -15.40 -23.94 18.04
N LEU A 636 -14.23 -23.91 18.67
CA LEU A 636 -12.94 -24.10 18.03
C LEU A 636 -12.21 -25.25 18.71
N ARG A 637 -11.77 -26.25 17.95
CA ARG A 637 -10.88 -27.27 18.48
C ARG A 637 -9.45 -26.73 18.44
N ILE A 638 -8.84 -26.55 19.61
CA ILE A 638 -7.44 -26.16 19.70
C ILE A 638 -6.58 -27.35 19.28
N LEU A 639 -5.68 -27.12 18.34
CA LEU A 639 -4.78 -28.14 17.84
C LEU A 639 -3.44 -28.00 18.59
N PRO A 640 -2.80 -29.11 18.97
CA PRO A 640 -1.47 -29.04 19.57
C PRO A 640 -0.51 -28.35 18.60
N ALA A 641 0.38 -27.51 19.12
CA ALA A 641 1.37 -26.83 18.29
C ALA A 641 2.17 -27.87 17.48
N GLY A 642 2.07 -27.79 16.14
CA GLY A 642 3.05 -28.42 15.29
C GLY A 642 4.43 -27.81 15.54
N PRO A 643 5.53 -28.53 15.28
CA PRO A 643 6.88 -28.03 15.52
C PRO A 643 7.25 -26.92 14.52
N ALA A 644 6.75 -25.69 14.70
CA ALA A 644 7.22 -24.45 14.07
C ALA A 644 6.39 -23.22 14.52
N LEU A 645 6.58 -22.73 15.75
CA LEU A 645 6.16 -21.39 16.18
C LEU A 645 7.24 -20.72 17.04
N ALA A 646 8.47 -20.73 16.54
CA ALA A 646 9.57 -19.93 17.06
C ALA A 646 10.29 -19.26 15.89
N SER A 647 9.71 -18.19 15.36
CA SER A 647 10.37 -17.08 14.66
C SER A 647 9.38 -15.93 14.52
#